data_AF-Q7U8G5-F1
#
_entry.id   AF-Q7U8G5-F1
#
_cell.length_a   1.000
_cell.length_b   1.000
_cell.length_c   1.000
_cell.angle_alpha   90.00
_cell.angle_beta   90.00
_cell.angle_gamma   90.00
#
_symmetry.space_group_name_H-M   'P 1'
#
loop_
_entity.id
_entity.type
_entity.pdbx_description
1 polymer ?
#
loop_
_entity_poly.entity_id
_entity_poly.type
_entity_poly.pdbx_seq_one_letter_code
_entity_poly.pdbx_strand_id
1 'polypeptide(L)'
;MSLLLLLWPLALIQRPEAESPLWARRSLILLISGLTFRYLHWRCTASLNLDSTVSTSLSGLLLLAESWLLITGLLPLWLAWRRFPDRRQEADSRQQAWQASNWRPHVDILVPTYGEPLAVLQRSLLGCTQQSYPHTTVWVLDDGGREEVRQLARRLGCRYQHRPERRHAKAGNLNAGLRRCHGELVAVFDADFIPQHRFLERSIGFLLEPDVALLQTPQSFINADPVMRNLRLESWLLPDEESFYRWIEPVRDGWGAVVCAGTAFVVRRQALDQVSGFVEAALSEDYVTGIALREQGWRLLYLQQKLSAGLAAESMADFVRQRQRWANGTLQSLRLPQGPLQARGLSLGQRLAYLEGVVHWLNNLPRLVLMLMPLSYGLLGITPILLDQRAIVELMLPLWGTVLLSIGWLNRHSRSALLTELTSWVLTVPLVVTLISHVLGSSMGFRVTPKHRHRSQGGWAWFLALPLILLSLLNLTNLLGLIQQLILQGWDELGPLQLGLVWAVLNLLGTMVALRACWDPPQSDPSPWLSLDHAAELIDAGGHRHPCRITAISESGVELAFATALTPLVASSKLQWTSDVPPLPVVVLKAQPNRVSLHWGELNQRQQHSLIRWLFCCDGIWPERRPRREVLGLLMLLKRLLLGGSTPGAFNRSLVPRRPGIQGSTSGQP
;
A
#
# COMPACT_ATOMS: atom_id res chain seq x y z
N MET A 1 -28.56 -20.56 -19.01
CA MET A 1 -27.46 -20.25 -19.97
C MET A 1 -26.48 -19.21 -19.42
N SER A 2 -26.92 -18.06 -18.88
CA SER A 2 -26.02 -17.00 -18.37
C SER A 2 -25.01 -17.46 -17.31
N LEU A 3 -25.37 -18.39 -16.42
CA LEU A 3 -24.46 -18.91 -15.40
C LEU A 3 -23.29 -19.74 -15.97
N LEU A 4 -23.43 -20.31 -17.17
CA LEU A 4 -22.34 -21.02 -17.84
C LEU A 4 -21.16 -20.08 -18.16
N LEU A 5 -21.40 -18.77 -18.23
CA LEU A 5 -20.33 -17.78 -18.41
C LEU A 5 -19.33 -17.77 -17.25
N LEU A 6 -19.72 -18.23 -16.05
CA LEU A 6 -18.84 -18.35 -14.89
C LEU A 6 -17.80 -19.48 -15.04
N LEU A 7 -18.01 -20.42 -15.96
CA LEU A 7 -17.02 -21.46 -16.26
C LEU A 7 -15.73 -20.85 -16.86
N TRP A 8 -15.83 -19.73 -17.58
CA TRP A 8 -14.67 -19.08 -18.19
C TRP A 8 -13.67 -18.53 -17.16
N PRO A 9 -14.06 -17.65 -16.21
CA PRO A 9 -13.13 -17.22 -15.16
C PRO A 9 -12.64 -18.40 -14.32
N LEU A 10 -13.48 -19.40 -14.02
CA LEU A 10 -13.05 -20.61 -13.30
C LEU A 10 -11.99 -21.43 -14.05
N ALA A 11 -12.05 -21.48 -15.38
CA ALA A 11 -11.01 -22.12 -16.20
C ALA A 11 -9.71 -21.29 -16.19
N LEU A 12 -9.81 -19.97 -16.29
CA LEU A 12 -8.65 -19.07 -16.32
C LEU A 12 -7.85 -19.09 -15.02
N ILE A 13 -8.52 -19.10 -13.87
CA ILE A 13 -7.84 -19.08 -12.56
C ILE A 13 -7.00 -20.34 -12.28
N GLN A 14 -7.10 -21.39 -13.10
CA GLN A 14 -6.28 -22.59 -12.97
C GLN A 14 -4.81 -22.35 -13.36
N ARG A 15 -4.52 -21.27 -14.11
CA ARG A 15 -3.15 -20.88 -14.49
C ARG A 15 -2.89 -19.44 -14.09
N PRO A 16 -1.69 -19.08 -13.60
CA PRO A 16 -1.36 -17.69 -13.31
C PRO A 16 -1.55 -16.76 -14.53
N GLU A 17 -2.01 -15.54 -14.30
CA GLU A 17 -2.21 -14.54 -15.37
C GLU A 17 -0.90 -14.27 -16.14
N ALA A 18 0.23 -14.19 -15.43
CA ALA A 18 1.53 -13.91 -16.03
C ALA A 18 2.02 -14.99 -17.00
N GLU A 19 1.55 -16.23 -16.84
CA GLU A 19 1.88 -17.38 -17.69
C GLU A 19 0.82 -17.61 -18.77
N SER A 20 -0.31 -16.90 -18.70
CA SER A 20 -1.43 -17.05 -19.61
C SER A 20 -1.21 -16.23 -20.88
N PRO A 21 -1.69 -16.70 -22.04
CA PRO A 21 -1.59 -15.95 -23.27
C PRO A 21 -2.45 -14.68 -23.20
N LEU A 22 -2.03 -13.62 -23.90
CA LEU A 22 -2.68 -12.31 -23.83
C LEU A 22 -4.17 -12.33 -24.23
N TRP A 23 -4.57 -13.24 -25.11
CA TRP A 23 -5.97 -13.38 -25.53
C TRP A 23 -6.88 -13.83 -24.36
N ALA A 24 -6.35 -14.58 -23.38
CA ALA A 24 -7.12 -15.03 -22.22
C ALA A 24 -7.54 -13.85 -21.33
N ARG A 25 -6.62 -12.92 -21.08
CA ARG A 25 -6.92 -11.67 -20.38
C ARG A 25 -7.91 -10.81 -21.16
N ARG A 26 -7.71 -10.68 -22.47
CA ARG A 26 -8.60 -9.89 -23.34
C ARG A 26 -10.01 -10.45 -23.41
N SER A 27 -10.18 -11.76 -23.54
CA SER A 27 -11.51 -12.37 -23.55
C SER A 27 -12.24 -12.15 -22.23
N LEU A 28 -11.53 -12.14 -21.10
CA LEU A 28 -12.11 -11.83 -19.81
C LEU A 28 -12.53 -10.36 -19.69
N ILE A 29 -11.69 -9.42 -20.17
CA ILE A 29 -12.04 -7.99 -20.24
C ILE A 29 -13.28 -7.76 -21.10
N LEU A 30 -13.38 -8.43 -22.26
CA LEU A 30 -14.55 -8.37 -23.13
C LEU A 30 -15.80 -8.93 -22.46
N LEU A 31 -15.67 -10.07 -21.78
CA LEU A 31 -16.78 -10.69 -21.04
C LEU A 31 -17.30 -9.75 -19.94
N ILE A 32 -16.41 -9.20 -19.12
CA ILE A 32 -16.78 -8.26 -18.05
C ILE A 32 -17.43 -7.02 -18.67
N SER A 33 -16.85 -6.44 -19.73
CA SER A 33 -17.41 -5.27 -20.40
C SER A 33 -18.82 -5.55 -20.96
N GLY A 34 -19.00 -6.68 -21.65
CA GLY A 34 -20.30 -7.07 -22.20
C GLY A 34 -21.35 -7.30 -21.12
N LEU A 35 -20.99 -7.97 -20.02
CA LEU A 35 -21.88 -8.15 -18.87
C LEU A 35 -22.22 -6.83 -18.19
N THR A 36 -21.26 -5.91 -18.07
CA THR A 36 -21.48 -4.56 -17.54
C THR A 36 -22.47 -3.79 -18.41
N PHE A 37 -22.27 -3.72 -19.72
CA PHE A 37 -23.19 -3.01 -20.61
C PHE A 37 -24.57 -3.65 -20.64
N ARG A 38 -24.66 -4.98 -20.61
CA ARG A 38 -25.94 -5.70 -20.50
C ARG A 38 -26.68 -5.35 -19.20
N TYR A 39 -25.97 -5.31 -18.08
CA TYR A 39 -26.54 -4.91 -16.79
C TYR A 39 -27.00 -3.46 -16.80
N LEU A 40 -26.18 -2.52 -17.29
CA LEU A 40 -26.53 -1.11 -17.36
C LEU A 40 -27.71 -0.83 -18.30
N HIS A 41 -27.77 -1.54 -19.44
CA HIS A 41 -28.92 -1.49 -20.33
C HIS A 41 -30.20 -1.89 -19.59
N TRP A 42 -30.19 -3.04 -18.90
CA TRP A 42 -31.32 -3.45 -18.06
C TRP A 42 -31.64 -2.42 -16.97
N ARG A 43 -30.61 -1.83 -16.35
CA ARG A 43 -30.81 -0.81 -15.33
C ARG A 43 -31.64 0.35 -15.86
N CYS A 44 -31.33 0.84 -17.05
CA CYS A 44 -32.04 1.93 -17.72
C CYS A 44 -33.44 1.54 -18.23
N THR A 45 -33.64 0.32 -18.72
CA THR A 45 -34.88 -0.05 -19.43
C THR A 45 -35.96 -0.66 -18.56
N ALA A 46 -35.61 -1.34 -17.46
CA ALA A 46 -36.55 -2.24 -16.78
C ALA A 46 -36.52 -2.21 -15.25
N SER A 47 -35.60 -1.46 -14.62
CA SER A 47 -35.39 -1.56 -13.17
C SER A 47 -35.55 -0.24 -12.40
N LEU A 48 -35.85 0.86 -13.09
CA LEU A 48 -36.07 2.16 -12.46
C LEU A 48 -37.43 2.16 -11.76
N ASN A 49 -37.48 2.60 -10.50
CA ASN A 49 -38.74 2.87 -9.84
C ASN A 49 -39.17 4.30 -10.18
N LEU A 50 -40.26 4.42 -10.95
CA LEU A 50 -40.80 5.70 -11.43
C LEU A 50 -42.14 6.07 -10.77
N ASP A 51 -42.52 5.38 -9.69
CA ASP A 51 -43.84 5.49 -9.07
C ASP A 51 -44.08 6.86 -8.39
N SER A 52 -43.01 7.53 -7.98
CA SER A 52 -43.06 8.83 -7.30
C SER A 52 -41.84 9.70 -7.66
N THR A 53 -41.91 11.00 -7.41
CA THR A 53 -40.77 11.92 -7.62
C THR A 53 -39.55 11.51 -6.77
N VAL A 54 -39.78 11.08 -5.52
CA VAL A 54 -38.71 10.67 -4.62
C VAL A 54 -38.09 9.34 -5.06
N SER A 55 -38.92 8.34 -5.42
CA SER A 55 -38.41 7.05 -5.91
C SER A 55 -37.69 7.18 -7.25
N THR A 56 -38.19 8.05 -8.15
CA THR A 56 -37.52 8.40 -9.42
C THR A 56 -36.15 9.02 -9.16
N SER A 57 -36.08 9.98 -8.23
CA SER A 57 -34.83 10.69 -7.90
C SER A 57 -33.79 9.75 -7.30
N LEU A 58 -34.20 8.89 -6.35
CA LEU A 58 -33.32 7.89 -5.74
C LEU A 58 -32.87 6.82 -6.74
N SER A 59 -33.77 6.36 -7.62
CA SER A 59 -33.44 5.42 -8.68
C SER A 59 -32.43 5.99 -9.67
N GLY A 60 -32.61 7.25 -10.07
CA GLY A 60 -31.67 7.97 -10.94
C GLY A 60 -30.31 8.17 -10.29
N LEU A 61 -30.28 8.59 -9.01
CA LEU A 61 -29.04 8.73 -8.25
C LEU A 61 -28.29 7.40 -8.11
N LEU A 62 -29.00 6.31 -7.82
CA LEU A 62 -28.44 4.96 -7.77
C LEU A 62 -27.85 4.55 -9.13
N LEU A 63 -28.61 4.74 -10.21
CA LEU A 63 -28.15 4.43 -11.57
C LEU A 63 -26.88 5.21 -11.91
N LEU A 64 -26.80 6.50 -11.59
CA LEU A 64 -25.62 7.32 -11.85
C LEU A 64 -24.40 6.82 -11.07
N ALA A 65 -24.57 6.50 -9.79
CA ALA A 65 -23.49 5.99 -8.95
C ALA A 65 -22.99 4.62 -9.43
N GLU A 66 -23.91 3.69 -9.74
CA GLU A 66 -23.57 2.37 -10.28
C GLU A 66 -22.90 2.46 -11.65
N SER A 67 -23.47 3.25 -12.56
CA SER A 67 -22.92 3.44 -13.92
C SER A 67 -21.52 4.03 -13.87
N TRP A 68 -21.31 5.05 -13.03
CA TRP A 68 -19.99 5.63 -12.83
C TRP A 68 -18.99 4.57 -12.39
N LEU A 69 -19.27 3.84 -11.30
CA LEU A 69 -18.34 2.84 -10.75
C LEU A 69 -18.06 1.68 -11.70
N LEU A 70 -19.09 1.20 -12.40
CA LEU A 70 -18.94 0.12 -13.37
C LEU A 70 -18.12 0.57 -14.59
N ILE A 71 -18.44 1.72 -15.19
CA ILE A 71 -17.73 2.22 -16.38
C ILE A 71 -16.28 2.58 -16.03
N THR A 72 -16.06 3.28 -14.92
CA THR A 72 -14.71 3.63 -14.48
C THR A 72 -13.92 2.42 -14.01
N GLY A 73 -14.58 1.40 -13.45
CA GLY A 73 -13.96 0.12 -13.12
C GLY A 73 -13.45 -0.66 -14.34
N LEU A 74 -14.02 -0.42 -15.52
CA LEU A 74 -13.51 -0.97 -16.78
C LEU A 74 -12.22 -0.28 -17.25
N LEU A 75 -11.97 0.98 -16.87
CA LEU A 75 -10.81 1.75 -17.34
C LEU A 75 -9.46 1.05 -17.06
N PRO A 76 -9.09 0.66 -15.82
CA PRO A 76 -7.84 -0.06 -15.58
C PRO A 76 -7.79 -1.43 -16.29
N LEU A 77 -8.94 -2.08 -16.51
CA LEU A 77 -9.01 -3.33 -17.27
C LEU A 77 -8.69 -3.10 -18.76
N TRP A 78 -9.24 -2.05 -19.37
CA TRP A 78 -8.95 -1.67 -20.75
C TRP A 78 -7.52 -1.16 -20.93
N LEU A 79 -6.96 -0.47 -19.94
CA LEU A 79 -5.52 -0.14 -19.96
C LEU A 79 -4.67 -1.42 -19.94
N ALA A 80 -5.10 -2.45 -19.21
CA ALA A 80 -4.46 -3.77 -19.23
C ALA A 80 -4.71 -4.58 -20.53
N TRP A 81 -5.40 -4.04 -21.53
CA TRP A 81 -5.59 -4.71 -22.84
C TRP A 81 -4.27 -4.98 -23.57
N ARG A 82 -3.28 -4.11 -23.37
CA ARG A 82 -1.93 -4.23 -23.94
C ARG A 82 -1.01 -5.02 -23.01
N ARG A 83 -0.06 -5.75 -23.60
CA ARG A 83 1.01 -6.38 -22.82
C ARG A 83 1.84 -5.27 -22.18
N PHE A 84 2.13 -5.42 -20.89
CA PHE A 84 3.02 -4.53 -20.16
C PHE A 84 4.27 -5.29 -19.71
N PRO A 85 5.41 -4.60 -19.58
CA PRO A 85 6.71 -5.21 -19.29
C PRO A 85 6.81 -5.73 -17.84
N ASP A 86 7.55 -6.82 -17.65
CA ASP A 86 8.01 -7.28 -16.34
C ASP A 86 9.55 -7.26 -16.31
N ARG A 87 10.10 -6.10 -15.94
CA ARG A 87 11.55 -5.87 -15.95
C ARG A 87 12.32 -6.63 -14.87
N ARG A 88 11.67 -7.43 -14.02
CA ARG A 88 12.38 -8.31 -13.08
C ARG A 88 13.26 -9.32 -13.82
N GLN A 89 12.78 -9.83 -14.95
CA GLN A 89 13.51 -10.78 -15.78
C GLN A 89 14.69 -10.11 -16.52
N GLU A 90 14.55 -8.82 -16.85
CA GLU A 90 15.60 -8.05 -17.52
C GLU A 90 16.67 -7.56 -16.54
N ALA A 91 16.37 -7.41 -15.26
CA ALA A 91 17.24 -6.74 -14.31
C ALA A 91 18.64 -7.37 -14.19
N ASP A 92 18.75 -8.69 -14.26
CA ASP A 92 20.06 -9.37 -14.27
C ASP A 92 20.84 -9.05 -15.55
N SER A 93 20.19 -9.11 -16.72
CA SER A 93 20.82 -8.79 -18.01
C SER A 93 21.24 -7.32 -18.12
N ARG A 94 20.43 -6.40 -17.59
CA ARG A 94 20.73 -4.96 -17.57
C ARG A 94 21.89 -4.64 -16.64
N GLN A 95 21.93 -5.31 -15.49
CA GLN A 95 23.06 -5.21 -14.57
C GLN A 95 24.36 -5.73 -15.22
N GLN A 96 24.32 -6.87 -15.89
CA GLN A 96 25.47 -7.43 -16.61
C GLN A 96 25.93 -6.50 -17.75
N ALA A 97 24.99 -5.97 -18.55
CA ALA A 97 25.31 -5.02 -19.62
C ALA A 97 25.99 -3.76 -19.07
N TRP A 98 25.54 -3.26 -17.93
CA TRP A 98 26.19 -2.12 -17.27
C TRP A 98 27.57 -2.46 -16.73
N GLN A 99 27.74 -3.63 -16.10
CA GLN A 99 29.05 -4.08 -15.62
C GLN A 99 30.07 -4.20 -16.76
N ALA A 100 29.62 -4.68 -17.93
CA ALA A 100 30.43 -4.76 -19.15
C ALA A 100 30.70 -3.39 -19.81
N SER A 101 29.90 -2.36 -19.50
CA SER A 101 30.12 -0.99 -19.97
C SER A 101 31.18 -0.26 -19.15
N ASN A 102 31.76 0.80 -19.72
CA ASN A 102 32.67 1.71 -19.01
C ASN A 102 31.95 2.83 -18.24
N TRP A 103 30.62 2.90 -18.30
CA TRP A 103 29.87 3.98 -17.65
C TRP A 103 29.77 3.73 -16.13
N ARG A 104 30.38 4.64 -15.35
CA ARG A 104 30.37 4.63 -13.89
C ARG A 104 29.89 5.99 -13.39
N PRO A 105 28.58 6.30 -13.53
CA PRO A 105 28.06 7.61 -13.19
C PRO A 105 28.19 7.86 -11.69
N HIS A 106 28.56 9.08 -11.31
CA HIS A 106 28.44 9.49 -9.91
C HIS A 106 26.96 9.66 -9.55
N VAL A 107 26.54 9.10 -8.41
CA VAL A 107 25.15 9.15 -7.94
C VAL A 107 25.06 10.00 -6.67
N ASP A 108 24.33 11.12 -6.73
CA ASP A 108 23.93 11.84 -5.54
C ASP A 108 22.65 11.22 -4.95
N ILE A 109 22.73 10.71 -3.72
CA ILE A 109 21.61 10.13 -2.99
C ILE A 109 21.01 11.21 -2.08
N LEU A 110 19.81 11.68 -2.39
CA LEU A 110 19.14 12.73 -1.64
C LEU A 110 18.14 12.14 -0.64
N VAL A 111 18.30 12.52 0.63
CA VAL A 111 17.41 12.12 1.73
C VAL A 111 16.81 13.37 2.37
N PRO A 112 15.62 13.84 1.91
CA PRO A 112 14.93 14.96 2.54
C PRO A 112 14.35 14.56 3.89
N THR A 113 14.54 15.41 4.89
CA THR A 113 13.96 15.28 6.23
C THR A 113 13.42 16.62 6.72
N TYR A 114 12.41 16.58 7.58
CA TYR A 114 11.86 17.75 8.25
C TYR A 114 11.77 17.52 9.77
N GLY A 115 11.06 16.47 10.18
CA GLY A 115 10.74 16.21 11.58
C GLY A 115 10.82 14.74 11.96
N GLU A 116 11.35 13.90 11.08
CA GLU A 116 11.47 12.46 11.31
C GLU A 116 12.42 12.20 12.49
N PRO A 117 12.09 11.25 13.38
CA PRO A 117 12.93 10.90 14.52
C PRO A 117 14.33 10.44 14.11
N LEU A 118 15.32 10.73 14.95
CA LEU A 118 16.73 10.43 14.65
C LEU A 118 16.97 8.94 14.38
N ALA A 119 16.30 8.04 15.11
CA ALA A 119 16.39 6.60 14.90
C ALA A 119 15.79 6.12 13.56
N VAL A 120 14.77 6.82 13.05
CA VAL A 120 14.21 6.54 11.71
C VAL A 120 15.22 6.97 10.64
N LEU A 121 15.73 8.20 10.76
CA LEU A 121 16.71 8.75 9.82
C LEU A 121 18.04 7.98 9.84
N GLN A 122 18.51 7.53 11.01
CA GLN A 122 19.72 6.73 11.11
C GLN A 122 19.60 5.42 10.31
N ARG A 123 18.45 4.75 10.34
CA ARG A 123 18.22 3.53 9.56
C ARG A 123 18.31 3.76 8.06
N SER A 124 17.62 4.79 7.56
CA SER A 124 17.62 5.12 6.12
C SER A 124 19.01 5.55 5.65
N LEU A 125 19.70 6.40 6.43
CA LEU A 125 21.07 6.82 6.11
C LEU A 125 22.07 5.66 6.12
N LEU A 126 21.93 4.69 7.03
CA LEU A 126 22.75 3.47 7.01
C LEU A 126 22.53 2.66 5.72
N GLY A 127 21.29 2.52 5.25
CA GLY A 127 21.01 1.89 3.95
C GLY A 127 21.60 2.66 2.77
N CYS A 128 21.53 3.99 2.79
CA CYS A 128 22.05 4.85 1.72
C CYS A 128 23.58 4.87 1.66
N THR A 129 24.25 4.94 2.81
CA THR A 129 25.73 5.01 2.91
C THR A 129 26.41 3.67 2.65
N GLN A 130 25.67 2.57 2.79
CA GLN A 130 26.18 1.22 2.58
C GLN A 130 25.76 0.63 1.23
N GLN A 131 25.56 1.45 0.20
CA GLN A 131 25.37 0.92 -1.15
C GLN A 131 26.63 0.18 -1.61
N SER A 132 26.45 -0.94 -2.32
CA SER A 132 27.53 -1.71 -2.95
C SER A 132 28.25 -0.92 -4.04
N TYR A 133 27.54 0.01 -4.69
CA TYR A 133 28.11 0.88 -5.71
C TYR A 133 28.94 2.02 -5.07
N PRO A 134 30.24 2.18 -5.41
CA PRO A 134 31.13 3.06 -4.67
C PRO A 134 31.05 4.55 -5.05
N HIS A 135 30.58 4.90 -6.25
CA HIS A 135 30.57 6.28 -6.73
C HIS A 135 29.30 7.02 -6.29
N THR A 136 29.18 7.22 -4.97
CA THR A 136 28.00 7.83 -4.37
C THR A 136 28.35 9.00 -3.45
N THR A 137 27.41 9.93 -3.30
CA THR A 137 27.44 10.93 -2.22
C THR A 137 26.06 11.05 -1.62
N VAL A 138 25.95 10.81 -0.30
CA VAL A 138 24.68 10.89 0.41
C VAL A 138 24.49 12.30 0.96
N TRP A 139 23.38 12.94 0.61
CA TRP A 139 22.98 14.26 1.05
C TRP A 139 21.76 14.18 1.96
N VAL A 140 21.92 14.66 3.19
CA VAL A 140 20.82 14.90 4.13
C VAL A 140 20.32 16.31 3.91
N LEU A 141 19.11 16.43 3.38
CA LEU A 141 18.46 17.71 3.09
C LEU A 141 17.46 18.00 4.21
N ASP A 142 17.89 18.72 5.24
CA ASP A 142 17.11 18.94 6.46
C ASP A 142 16.40 20.29 6.43
N ASP A 143 15.09 20.26 6.20
CA ASP A 143 14.22 21.45 6.31
C ASP A 143 13.96 21.85 7.76
N GLY A 144 14.23 20.96 8.73
CA GLY A 144 14.06 21.23 10.16
C GLY A 144 15.19 22.07 10.75
N GLY A 145 16.40 22.00 10.18
CA GLY A 145 17.58 22.73 10.66
C GLY A 145 18.10 22.20 12.00
N ARG A 146 17.96 20.90 12.25
CA ARG A 146 18.21 20.23 13.53
C ARG A 146 19.68 19.89 13.69
N GLU A 147 20.29 20.32 14.79
CA GLU A 147 21.72 20.10 15.05
C GLU A 147 22.04 18.60 15.26
N GLU A 148 21.14 17.85 15.90
CA GLU A 148 21.30 16.39 16.05
C GLU A 148 21.32 15.65 14.70
N VAL A 149 20.59 16.17 13.70
CA VAL A 149 20.59 15.62 12.33
C VAL A 149 21.93 15.92 11.64
N ARG A 150 22.44 17.15 11.79
CA ARG A 150 23.77 17.52 11.28
C ARG A 150 24.87 16.65 11.87
N GLN A 151 24.83 16.41 13.19
CA GLN A 151 25.79 15.53 13.87
C GLN A 151 25.67 14.08 13.39
N LEU A 152 24.45 13.57 13.21
CA LEU A 152 24.24 12.24 12.65
C LEU A 152 24.79 12.12 11.23
N ALA A 153 24.50 13.09 10.36
CA ALA A 153 25.01 13.13 8.99
C ALA A 153 26.55 13.09 8.99
N ARG A 154 27.19 13.90 9.83
CA ARG A 154 28.66 13.91 9.96
C ARG A 154 29.22 12.57 10.44
N ARG A 155 28.59 11.94 11.44
CA ARG A 155 29.00 10.63 11.96
C ARG A 155 28.88 9.51 10.92
N LEU A 156 27.89 9.59 10.04
CA LEU A 156 27.66 8.60 8.97
C LEU A 156 28.39 8.97 7.66
N GLY A 157 29.20 10.03 7.63
CA GLY A 157 29.91 10.46 6.42
C GLY A 157 29.03 11.06 5.33
N CYS A 158 27.81 11.50 5.67
CA CYS A 158 26.90 12.17 4.75
C CYS A 158 27.21 13.68 4.65
N ARG A 159 26.86 14.29 3.51
CA ARG A 159 26.77 15.75 3.36
C ARG A 159 25.48 16.23 4.00
N TYR A 160 25.52 17.40 4.62
CA TYR A 160 24.35 18.01 5.26
C TYR A 160 24.04 19.35 4.61
N GLN A 161 22.77 19.60 4.35
CA GLN A 161 22.28 20.88 3.87
C GLN A 161 20.98 21.25 4.58
N HIS A 162 20.91 22.51 5.01
CA HIS A 162 19.70 23.17 5.45
C HIS A 162 19.54 24.46 4.65
N ARG A 163 18.30 24.81 4.31
CA ARG A 163 17.97 26.06 3.63
C ARG A 163 17.26 27.03 4.60
N PRO A 164 17.59 28.33 4.57
CA PRO A 164 17.03 29.30 5.50
C PRO A 164 15.54 29.55 5.29
N GLU A 165 15.07 29.54 4.03
CA GLU A 165 13.66 29.76 3.68
C GLU A 165 12.98 28.45 3.26
N ARG A 166 11.84 28.15 3.90
CA ARG A 166 11.06 26.92 3.72
C ARG A 166 9.91 27.12 2.71
N ARG A 167 10.26 27.37 1.45
CA ARG A 167 9.27 27.48 0.36
C ARG A 167 9.08 26.13 -0.34
N HIS A 168 7.88 25.83 -0.80
CA HIS A 168 7.60 24.65 -1.65
C HIS A 168 7.91 23.27 -1.05
N ALA A 169 7.93 23.15 0.29
CA ALA A 169 8.08 21.89 1.03
C ALA A 169 9.19 20.98 0.44
N LYS A 170 8.91 19.67 0.26
CA LYS A 170 9.88 18.68 -0.24
C LYS A 170 10.46 19.04 -1.61
N ALA A 171 9.65 19.51 -2.56
CA ALA A 171 10.11 19.91 -3.89
C ALA A 171 11.21 20.98 -3.83
N GLY A 172 10.95 22.05 -3.08
CA GLY A 172 11.94 23.11 -2.91
C GLY A 172 13.19 22.67 -2.15
N ASN A 173 13.06 21.70 -1.23
CA ASN A 173 14.19 21.16 -0.48
C ASN A 173 15.10 20.33 -1.41
N LEU A 174 14.48 19.46 -2.22
CA LEU A 174 15.18 18.70 -3.26
C LEU A 174 15.87 19.64 -4.25
N ASN A 175 15.18 20.66 -4.76
CA ASN A 175 15.77 21.65 -5.68
C ASN A 175 16.91 22.45 -5.06
N ALA A 176 16.83 22.78 -3.76
CA ALA A 176 17.94 23.39 -3.04
C ALA A 176 19.14 22.45 -2.93
N GLY A 177 18.90 21.15 -2.70
CA GLY A 177 19.91 20.09 -2.74
C GLY A 177 20.55 19.96 -4.12
N LEU A 178 19.75 19.88 -5.18
CA LEU A 178 20.22 19.76 -6.56
C LEU A 178 21.22 20.85 -6.95
N ARG A 179 21.07 22.08 -6.44
CA ARG A 179 22.04 23.16 -6.69
C ARG A 179 23.44 22.91 -6.10
N ARG A 180 23.59 21.98 -5.16
CA ARG A 180 24.87 21.60 -4.53
C ARG A 180 25.40 20.25 -5.01
N CYS A 181 24.58 19.49 -5.72
CA CYS A 181 24.85 18.16 -6.22
C CYS A 181 25.40 18.21 -7.66
N HIS A 182 26.29 17.28 -8.00
CA HIS A 182 27.00 17.25 -9.30
C HIS A 182 27.01 15.85 -9.95
N GLY A 183 26.31 14.88 -9.37
CA GLY A 183 26.17 13.54 -9.93
C GLY A 183 25.41 13.54 -11.26
N GLU A 184 25.82 12.65 -12.15
CA GLU A 184 25.12 12.38 -13.42
C GLU A 184 23.72 11.80 -13.16
N LEU A 185 23.60 11.06 -12.05
CA LEU A 185 22.36 10.47 -11.57
C LEU A 185 22.03 10.98 -10.17
N VAL A 186 20.74 11.04 -9.87
CA VAL A 186 20.19 11.39 -8.57
C VAL A 186 19.29 10.25 -8.11
N ALA A 187 19.53 9.72 -6.92
CA ALA A 187 18.61 8.79 -6.26
C ALA A 187 17.90 9.53 -5.12
N VAL A 188 16.60 9.30 -4.94
CA VAL A 188 15.82 9.96 -3.88
C VAL A 188 15.18 8.91 -2.97
N PHE A 189 15.40 9.07 -1.67
CA PHE A 189 14.75 8.28 -0.64
C PHE A 189 14.14 9.17 0.43
N ASP A 190 12.87 8.98 0.75
CA ASP A 190 12.30 9.60 1.94
C ASP A 190 13.07 9.20 3.22
N ALA A 191 13.05 10.06 4.23
CA ALA A 191 13.79 9.86 5.48
C ALA A 191 13.48 8.55 6.23
N ASP A 192 12.37 7.88 5.92
CA ASP A 192 11.98 6.59 6.47
C ASP A 192 12.20 5.40 5.51
N PHE A 193 12.67 5.62 4.28
CA PHE A 193 12.93 4.57 3.30
C PHE A 193 14.37 4.07 3.36
N ILE A 194 14.51 2.75 3.52
CA ILE A 194 15.80 2.06 3.64
C ILE A 194 16.05 1.28 2.34
N PRO A 195 17.02 1.67 1.50
CA PRO A 195 17.40 0.89 0.33
C PRO A 195 18.16 -0.38 0.70
N GLN A 196 17.97 -1.43 -0.10
CA GLN A 196 18.81 -2.63 -0.06
C GLN A 196 20.22 -2.32 -0.57
N HIS A 197 21.18 -3.16 -0.18
CA HIS A 197 22.59 -3.01 -0.44
C HIS A 197 22.90 -2.87 -1.95
N ARG A 198 22.16 -3.56 -2.81
CA ARG A 198 22.34 -3.53 -4.28
C ARG A 198 21.32 -2.67 -5.01
N PHE A 199 20.61 -1.76 -4.34
CA PHE A 199 19.60 -0.90 -4.99
C PHE A 199 20.16 -0.19 -6.25
N LEU A 200 21.33 0.45 -6.16
CA LEU A 200 21.93 1.17 -7.29
C LEU A 200 22.40 0.24 -8.42
N GLU A 201 23.08 -0.86 -8.10
CA GLU A 201 23.53 -1.83 -9.12
C GLU A 201 22.36 -2.43 -9.92
N ARG A 202 21.22 -2.63 -9.25
CA ARG A 202 19.98 -3.11 -9.87
C ARG A 202 19.27 -2.05 -10.73
N SER A 203 19.63 -0.78 -10.56
CA SER A 203 18.94 0.36 -11.17
C SER A 203 19.71 0.98 -12.33
N ILE A 204 21.02 1.18 -12.20
CA ILE A 204 21.85 1.92 -13.17
C ILE A 204 21.79 1.30 -14.57
N GLY A 205 21.72 -0.03 -14.68
CA GLY A 205 21.68 -0.72 -15.98
C GLY A 205 20.47 -0.36 -16.85
N PHE A 206 19.37 0.09 -16.27
CA PHE A 206 18.21 0.58 -17.03
C PHE A 206 18.41 2.00 -17.58
N LEU A 207 19.36 2.75 -17.04
CA LEU A 207 19.69 4.12 -17.45
C LEU A 207 20.85 4.18 -18.46
N LEU A 208 21.35 3.03 -18.93
CA LEU A 208 22.25 2.96 -20.08
C LEU A 208 21.58 3.50 -21.35
N GLU A 209 20.26 3.33 -21.46
CA GLU A 209 19.47 3.92 -22.54
C GLU A 209 19.43 5.46 -22.35
N PRO A 210 19.97 6.25 -23.30
CA PRO A 210 20.15 7.68 -23.11
C PRO A 210 18.84 8.47 -23.12
N ASP A 211 17.74 7.89 -23.62
CA ASP A 211 16.38 8.47 -23.64
C ASP A 211 15.57 8.14 -22.38
N VAL A 212 16.12 7.36 -21.44
CA VAL A 212 15.51 7.08 -20.14
C VAL A 212 15.93 8.14 -19.13
N ALA A 213 14.94 8.84 -18.58
CA ALA A 213 15.14 9.80 -17.51
C ALA A 213 15.10 9.16 -16.14
N LEU A 214 14.15 8.26 -15.86
CA LEU A 214 13.86 7.81 -14.50
C LEU A 214 13.53 6.32 -14.45
N LEU A 215 14.03 5.65 -13.41
CA LEU A 215 13.64 4.31 -13.02
C LEU A 215 12.96 4.36 -11.65
N GLN A 216 11.67 4.00 -11.58
CA GLN A 216 10.92 3.86 -10.34
C GLN A 216 10.97 2.40 -9.85
N THR A 217 11.07 2.22 -8.52
CA THR A 217 10.91 0.90 -7.86
C THR A 217 9.71 0.91 -6.91
N PRO A 218 9.18 -0.23 -6.46
CA PRO A 218 8.01 -0.30 -5.59
C PRO A 218 8.30 0.30 -4.22
N GLN A 219 7.32 0.97 -3.63
CA GLN A 219 7.34 1.25 -2.21
C GLN A 219 6.86 0.01 -1.44
N SER A 220 7.74 -0.57 -0.64
CA SER A 220 7.38 -1.61 0.32
C SER A 220 7.52 -1.11 1.75
N PHE A 221 6.93 -1.80 2.73
CA PHE A 221 6.88 -1.32 4.11
C PHE A 221 7.35 -2.38 5.11
N ILE A 222 8.08 -1.94 6.13
CA ILE A 222 8.65 -2.80 7.18
C ILE A 222 7.67 -3.06 8.34
N ASN A 223 6.57 -2.31 8.41
CA ASN A 223 5.48 -2.47 9.37
C ASN A 223 4.13 -2.55 8.65
N ALA A 224 3.15 -3.16 9.33
CA ALA A 224 1.78 -3.19 8.83
C ALA A 224 1.16 -1.79 8.94
N ASP A 225 0.33 -1.43 7.96
CA ASP A 225 -0.48 -0.23 8.06
C ASP A 225 -1.54 -0.35 9.17
N PRO A 226 -2.14 0.77 9.61
CA PRO A 226 -3.10 0.75 10.72
C PRO A 226 -4.34 -0.09 10.44
N VAL A 227 -4.81 -0.22 9.21
CA VAL A 227 -5.98 -1.06 8.89
C VAL A 227 -5.65 -2.52 9.15
N MET A 228 -4.53 -3.00 8.59
CA MET A 228 -4.04 -4.36 8.82
C MET A 228 -3.80 -4.63 10.31
N ARG A 229 -3.07 -3.75 10.99
CA ARG A 229 -2.72 -3.89 12.40
C ARG A 229 -3.93 -3.88 13.32
N ASN A 230 -4.81 -2.89 13.16
CA ASN A 230 -5.92 -2.67 14.09
C ASN A 230 -6.94 -3.82 13.99
N LEU A 231 -7.10 -4.40 12.79
CA LEU A 231 -7.90 -5.61 12.53
C LEU A 231 -7.13 -6.93 12.74
N ARG A 232 -5.81 -6.86 13.01
CA ARG A 232 -4.84 -7.97 13.16
C ARG A 232 -4.69 -8.88 11.94
N LEU A 233 -4.97 -8.36 10.74
CA LEU A 233 -5.06 -9.13 9.50
C LEU A 233 -3.74 -9.21 8.73
N GLU A 234 -2.58 -9.07 9.37
CA GLU A 234 -1.27 -8.98 8.70
C GLU A 234 -0.92 -10.18 7.81
N SER A 235 -1.47 -11.36 8.14
CA SER A 235 -1.32 -12.60 7.36
C SER A 235 -2.37 -12.81 6.27
N TRP A 236 -3.43 -11.99 6.25
CA TRP A 236 -4.63 -12.20 5.42
C TRP A 236 -4.89 -11.04 4.45
N LEU A 237 -4.56 -9.82 4.87
CA LEU A 237 -4.72 -8.59 4.11
C LEU A 237 -3.34 -8.12 3.61
N LEU A 238 -3.33 -7.50 2.44
CA LEU A 238 -2.17 -6.82 1.88
C LEU A 238 -2.40 -5.30 2.00
N PRO A 239 -1.33 -4.50 2.15
CA PRO A 239 -1.42 -3.05 2.05
C PRO A 239 -1.99 -2.65 0.69
N ASP A 240 -2.76 -1.56 0.68
CA ASP A 240 -3.41 -1.06 -0.53
C ASP A 240 -2.41 -0.76 -1.65
N GLU A 241 -1.20 -0.30 -1.29
CA GLU A 241 -0.10 -0.04 -2.20
C GLU A 241 0.37 -1.27 -3.00
N GLU A 242 0.17 -2.50 -2.51
CA GLU A 242 0.53 -3.70 -3.27
C GLU A 242 -0.28 -3.78 -4.57
N SER A 243 -1.54 -3.34 -4.55
CA SER A 243 -2.38 -3.29 -5.76
C SER A 243 -1.84 -2.29 -6.80
N PHE A 244 -1.35 -1.15 -6.32
CA PHE A 244 -0.74 -0.14 -7.17
C PHE A 244 0.54 -0.68 -7.81
N TYR A 245 1.50 -1.10 -6.99
CA TYR A 245 2.84 -1.46 -7.47
C TYR A 245 2.93 -2.80 -8.21
N ARG A 246 2.00 -3.74 -7.99
CA ARG A 246 2.02 -5.06 -8.65
C ARG A 246 1.09 -5.16 -9.85
N TRP A 247 0.15 -4.22 -10.01
CA TRP A 247 -0.81 -4.26 -11.10
C TRP A 247 -0.98 -2.93 -11.83
N ILE A 248 -1.37 -1.85 -11.13
CA ILE A 248 -1.67 -0.57 -11.79
C ILE A 248 -0.42 0.06 -12.43
N GLU A 249 0.68 0.14 -11.69
CA GLU A 249 1.92 0.75 -12.17
C GLU A 249 2.54 -0.02 -13.36
N PRO A 250 2.62 -1.37 -13.35
CA PRO A 250 2.96 -2.14 -14.54
C PRO A 250 2.05 -1.86 -15.73
N VAL A 251 0.73 -1.82 -15.53
CA VAL A 251 -0.23 -1.51 -16.60
C VAL A 251 0.05 -0.12 -17.19
N ARG A 252 0.34 0.88 -16.36
CA ARG A 252 0.70 2.24 -16.81
C ARG A 252 2.03 2.28 -17.55
N ASP A 253 3.01 1.50 -17.12
CA ASP A 253 4.29 1.34 -17.81
C ASP A 253 4.13 0.77 -19.22
N GLY A 254 3.17 -0.14 -19.44
CA GLY A 254 2.77 -0.60 -20.78
C GLY A 254 2.29 0.51 -21.72
N TRP A 255 1.91 1.68 -21.18
CA TRP A 255 1.56 2.88 -21.93
C TRP A 255 2.65 3.96 -21.87
N GLY A 256 3.77 3.72 -21.20
CA GLY A 256 4.81 4.72 -20.96
C GLY A 256 4.32 5.87 -20.07
N ALA A 257 3.44 5.56 -19.10
CA ALA A 257 2.82 6.50 -18.17
C ALA A 257 3.18 6.19 -16.71
N VAL A 258 4.42 5.74 -16.48
CA VAL A 258 4.97 5.48 -15.15
C VAL A 258 4.81 6.73 -14.28
N VAL A 259 4.43 6.51 -13.02
CA VAL A 259 4.32 7.52 -11.97
C VAL A 259 5.60 7.49 -11.13
N CYS A 260 6.25 8.65 -11.04
CA CYS A 260 7.24 8.87 -10.00
C CYS A 260 6.51 9.01 -8.67
N ALA A 261 6.80 8.12 -7.72
CA ALA A 261 6.11 8.04 -6.43
C ALA A 261 6.89 8.74 -5.30
N GLY A 262 7.86 9.60 -5.64
CA GLY A 262 8.52 10.50 -4.70
C GLY A 262 9.63 9.89 -3.85
N THR A 263 9.83 8.58 -3.89
CA THR A 263 10.92 7.87 -3.21
C THR A 263 11.27 6.59 -3.96
N ALA A 264 12.45 6.04 -3.68
CA ALA A 264 12.95 4.80 -4.24
C ALA A 264 13.02 4.81 -5.77
N PHE A 265 13.52 5.91 -6.34
CA PHE A 265 13.78 6.04 -7.77
C PHE A 265 15.19 6.58 -8.03
N VAL A 266 15.69 6.33 -9.24
CA VAL A 266 16.91 6.94 -9.79
C VAL A 266 16.54 7.75 -11.02
N VAL A 267 17.03 8.97 -11.13
CA VAL A 267 16.74 9.89 -12.23
C VAL A 267 18.02 10.50 -12.78
N ARG A 268 18.06 10.71 -14.09
CA ARG A 268 19.14 11.40 -14.79
C ARG A 268 19.11 12.89 -14.43
N ARG A 269 20.25 13.42 -13.98
CA ARG A 269 20.34 14.83 -13.57
C ARG A 269 19.99 15.78 -14.71
N GLN A 270 20.50 15.50 -15.91
CA GLN A 270 20.20 16.27 -17.12
C GLN A 270 18.70 16.37 -17.40
N ALA A 271 17.95 15.29 -17.20
CA ALA A 271 16.51 15.28 -17.46
C ALA A 271 15.75 16.17 -16.44
N LEU A 272 16.16 16.15 -15.16
CA LEU A 272 15.64 17.08 -14.17
C LEU A 272 15.95 18.54 -14.52
N ASP A 273 17.18 18.85 -14.93
CA ASP A 273 17.55 20.23 -15.26
C ASP A 273 16.72 20.78 -16.44
N GLN A 274 16.37 19.93 -17.42
CA GLN A 274 15.50 20.32 -18.55
C GLN A 274 14.07 20.69 -18.12
N VAL A 275 13.57 20.12 -17.03
CA VAL A 275 12.26 20.47 -16.45
C VAL A 275 12.38 21.45 -15.28
N SER A 276 13.54 22.10 -15.11
CA SER A 276 13.84 23.04 -14.03
C SER A 276 13.78 22.43 -12.61
N GLY A 277 14.08 21.13 -12.48
CA GLY A 277 14.06 20.38 -11.23
C GLY A 277 12.71 19.76 -10.92
N PHE A 278 12.42 19.57 -9.64
CA PHE A 278 11.12 19.10 -9.15
C PHE A 278 10.08 20.22 -9.21
N VAL A 279 8.86 19.90 -9.64
CA VAL A 279 7.78 20.90 -9.86
C VAL A 279 7.25 21.45 -8.53
N GLU A 280 7.65 22.68 -8.19
CA GLU A 280 7.39 23.32 -6.89
C GLU A 280 5.94 23.79 -6.64
N ALA A 281 5.14 23.93 -7.70
CA ALA A 281 3.75 24.36 -7.61
C ALA A 281 2.79 23.23 -7.19
N ALA A 282 3.23 21.98 -7.26
CA ALA A 282 2.41 20.80 -7.00
C ALA A 282 2.55 20.32 -5.55
N LEU A 283 1.43 19.95 -4.91
CA LEU A 283 1.43 19.24 -3.62
C LEU A 283 1.97 17.80 -3.74
N SER A 284 1.79 17.19 -4.91
CA SER A 284 2.39 15.91 -5.31
C SER A 284 3.43 16.21 -6.38
N GLU A 285 4.58 16.75 -5.95
CA GLU A 285 5.64 17.22 -6.84
C GLU A 285 6.20 16.10 -7.71
N ASP A 286 6.27 14.90 -7.15
CA ASP A 286 6.76 13.68 -7.76
C ASP A 286 5.95 13.28 -9.00
N TYR A 287 4.63 13.14 -8.83
CA TYR A 287 3.70 12.79 -9.88
C TYR A 287 3.76 13.80 -11.05
N VAL A 288 3.73 15.09 -10.73
CA VAL A 288 3.73 16.16 -11.74
C VAL A 288 5.10 16.28 -12.41
N THR A 289 6.20 16.10 -11.68
CA THR A 289 7.55 16.06 -12.27
C THR A 289 7.68 14.89 -13.24
N GLY A 290 7.11 13.72 -12.91
CA GLY A 290 7.09 12.57 -13.82
C GLY A 290 6.36 12.87 -15.14
N ILE A 291 5.22 13.57 -15.08
CA ILE A 291 4.49 14.01 -16.28
C ILE A 291 5.30 15.06 -17.06
N ALA A 292 5.93 16.01 -16.38
CA ALA A 292 6.78 17.01 -17.03
C ALA A 292 7.94 16.37 -17.80
N LEU A 293 8.59 15.34 -17.24
CA LEU A 293 9.61 14.56 -17.94
C LEU A 293 9.04 13.87 -19.19
N ARG A 294 7.85 13.26 -19.08
CA ARG A 294 7.16 12.65 -20.22
C ARG A 294 6.78 13.65 -21.31
N GLU A 295 6.34 14.86 -20.93
CA GLU A 295 6.02 15.95 -21.85
C GLU A 295 7.25 16.38 -22.66
N GLN A 296 8.45 16.32 -22.06
CA GLN A 296 9.74 16.54 -22.75
C GLN A 296 10.24 15.33 -23.55
N GLY A 297 9.45 14.26 -23.68
CA GLY A 297 9.77 13.08 -24.48
C GLY A 297 10.56 11.98 -23.77
N TRP A 298 11.01 12.19 -22.53
CA TRP A 298 11.81 11.23 -21.78
C TRP A 298 11.05 9.97 -21.41
N ARG A 299 11.70 8.81 -21.40
CA ARG A 299 11.15 7.55 -20.87
C ARG A 299 11.30 7.43 -19.36
N LEU A 300 10.21 7.01 -18.72
CA LEU A 300 10.16 6.61 -17.33
C LEU A 300 9.90 5.10 -17.32
N LEU A 301 10.73 4.35 -16.62
CA LEU A 301 10.65 2.90 -16.52
C LEU A 301 10.27 2.50 -15.10
N TYR A 302 9.59 1.37 -14.96
CA TYR A 302 9.28 0.78 -13.67
C TYR A 302 9.91 -0.61 -13.55
N LEU A 303 10.65 -0.82 -12.45
CA LEU A 303 11.24 -2.11 -12.06
C LEU A 303 10.42 -2.69 -10.89
N GLN A 304 9.70 -3.78 -11.14
CA GLN A 304 8.80 -4.45 -10.18
C GLN A 304 9.52 -5.21 -9.05
N GLN A 305 10.70 -4.76 -8.60
CA GLN A 305 11.49 -5.41 -7.56
C GLN A 305 11.51 -4.57 -6.28
N LYS A 306 11.10 -5.15 -5.14
CA LYS A 306 11.14 -4.49 -3.83
C LYS A 306 12.59 -4.32 -3.37
N LEU A 307 13.22 -3.22 -3.78
CA LEU A 307 14.62 -2.88 -3.50
C LEU A 307 14.79 -1.90 -2.33
N SER A 308 13.69 -1.45 -1.73
CA SER A 308 13.71 -0.61 -0.54
C SER A 308 12.44 -0.83 0.27
N ALA A 309 12.46 -0.48 1.55
CA ALA A 309 11.25 -0.47 2.37
C ALA A 309 11.22 0.73 3.33
N GLY A 310 10.03 1.31 3.50
CA GLY A 310 9.77 2.43 4.38
C GLY A 310 8.87 2.10 5.57
N LEU A 311 8.45 3.13 6.30
CA LEU A 311 7.48 3.01 7.39
C LEU A 311 6.07 3.38 6.92
N ALA A 312 5.13 2.44 7.05
CA ALA A 312 3.71 2.72 6.94
C ALA A 312 3.26 3.65 8.09
N ALA A 313 2.12 4.33 7.91
CA ALA A 313 1.57 5.23 8.92
C ALA A 313 1.36 4.52 10.28
N GLU A 314 1.60 5.24 11.38
CA GLU A 314 1.58 4.64 12.71
C GLU A 314 0.20 4.63 13.37
N SER A 315 -0.72 5.48 12.91
CA SER A 315 -2.05 5.60 13.47
C SER A 315 -3.09 5.72 12.37
N MET A 316 -4.32 5.31 12.64
CA MET A 316 -5.39 5.42 11.65
C MET A 316 -5.58 6.88 11.20
N ALA A 317 -5.42 7.83 12.12
CA ALA A 317 -5.46 9.25 11.83
C ALA A 317 -4.34 9.73 10.87
N ASP A 318 -3.12 9.19 11.02
CA ASP A 318 -1.99 9.50 10.14
C ASP A 318 -2.18 8.88 8.76
N PHE A 319 -2.68 7.64 8.73
CA PHE A 319 -2.99 6.92 7.50
C PHE A 319 -3.99 7.70 6.66
N VAL A 320 -5.16 8.05 7.21
CA VAL A 320 -6.17 8.83 6.47
C VAL A 320 -5.61 10.16 5.97
N ARG A 321 -4.88 10.90 6.82
CA ARG A 321 -4.28 12.18 6.43
C ARG A 321 -3.30 12.03 5.26
N GLN A 322 -2.51 10.96 5.22
CA GLN A 322 -1.63 10.69 4.10
C GLN A 322 -2.41 10.50 2.80
N ARG A 323 -3.50 9.72 2.82
CA ARG A 323 -4.32 9.48 1.60
C ARG A 323 -5.10 10.73 1.18
N GLN A 324 -5.59 11.54 2.12
CA GLN A 324 -6.20 12.83 1.81
C GLN A 324 -5.20 13.79 1.13
N ARG A 325 -3.92 13.79 1.55
CA ARG A 325 -2.88 14.57 0.87
C ARG A 325 -2.64 14.08 -0.56
N TRP A 326 -2.55 12.77 -0.76
CA TRP A 326 -2.39 12.19 -2.09
C TRP A 326 -3.58 12.48 -3.00
N ALA A 327 -4.81 12.39 -2.48
CA ALA A 327 -6.02 12.77 -3.20
C ALA A 327 -6.00 14.25 -3.61
N ASN A 328 -5.70 15.14 -2.66
CA ASN A 328 -5.61 16.58 -2.94
C ASN A 328 -4.54 16.92 -3.97
N GLY A 329 -3.34 16.35 -3.86
CA GLY A 329 -2.26 16.58 -4.83
C GLY A 329 -2.58 16.05 -6.22
N THR A 330 -3.19 14.86 -6.30
CA THR A 330 -3.65 14.29 -7.57
C THR A 330 -4.73 15.16 -8.22
N LEU A 331 -5.72 15.65 -7.46
CA LEU A 331 -6.77 16.53 -7.99
C LEU A 331 -6.23 17.91 -8.37
N GLN A 332 -5.33 18.48 -7.58
CA GLN A 332 -4.67 19.74 -7.90
C GLN A 332 -3.91 19.65 -9.23
N SER A 333 -3.28 18.50 -9.51
CA SER A 333 -2.54 18.29 -10.76
C SER A 333 -3.37 18.57 -12.01
N LEU A 334 -4.68 18.33 -11.99
CA LEU A 334 -5.59 18.60 -13.13
C LEU A 334 -5.57 20.06 -13.58
N ARG A 335 -5.27 20.99 -12.67
CA ARG A 335 -5.27 22.44 -12.90
C ARG A 335 -3.89 22.97 -13.28
N LEU A 336 -2.83 22.17 -13.15
CA LEU A 336 -1.46 22.57 -13.47
C LEU A 336 -1.17 22.40 -14.96
N PRO A 337 -0.28 23.24 -15.55
CA PRO A 337 0.14 23.09 -16.95
C PRO A 337 0.76 21.72 -17.24
N GLN A 338 1.57 21.22 -16.31
CA GLN A 338 2.20 19.89 -16.36
C GLN A 338 1.26 18.77 -15.88
N GLY A 339 -0.03 19.06 -15.72
CA GLY A 339 -1.06 18.13 -15.32
C GLY A 339 -1.52 17.22 -16.44
N PRO A 340 -2.17 16.09 -16.15
CA PRO A 340 -2.60 15.14 -17.17
C PRO A 340 -3.66 15.69 -18.15
N LEU A 341 -4.38 16.77 -17.81
CA LEU A 341 -5.31 17.43 -18.73
C LEU A 341 -4.64 18.46 -19.65
N GLN A 342 -3.58 19.14 -19.20
CA GLN A 342 -2.99 20.28 -19.92
C GLN A 342 -1.63 19.95 -20.56
N ALA A 343 -0.92 18.95 -20.05
CA ALA A 343 0.39 18.53 -20.55
C ALA A 343 0.31 18.18 -22.05
N ARG A 344 1.28 18.70 -22.81
CA ARG A 344 1.40 18.50 -24.25
C ARG A 344 2.18 17.22 -24.55
N GLY A 345 2.07 16.71 -25.78
CA GLY A 345 2.85 15.55 -26.24
C GLY A 345 2.44 14.19 -25.66
N LEU A 346 1.52 14.13 -24.69
CA LEU A 346 0.99 12.86 -24.17
C LEU A 346 0.04 12.21 -25.18
N SER A 347 0.29 10.93 -25.50
CA SER A 347 -0.65 10.09 -26.24
C SER A 347 -1.96 9.90 -25.46
N LEU A 348 -3.05 9.55 -26.17
CA LEU A 348 -4.35 9.28 -25.53
C LEU A 348 -4.24 8.20 -24.45
N GLY A 349 -3.47 7.14 -24.70
CA GLY A 349 -3.25 6.07 -23.73
C GLY A 349 -2.53 6.52 -22.47
N GLN A 350 -1.50 7.37 -22.61
CA GLN A 350 -0.80 7.97 -21.46
C GLN A 350 -1.73 8.88 -20.66
N ARG A 351 -2.52 9.70 -21.36
CA ARG A 351 -3.47 10.61 -20.73
C ARG A 351 -4.52 9.85 -19.93
N LEU A 352 -5.11 8.80 -20.51
CA LEU A 352 -6.07 7.93 -19.83
C LEU A 352 -5.44 7.19 -18.64
N ALA A 353 -4.20 6.72 -18.78
CA ALA A 353 -3.46 6.05 -17.71
C ALA A 353 -3.19 6.98 -16.51
N TYR A 354 -2.86 8.25 -16.75
CA TYR A 354 -2.71 9.25 -15.69
C TYR A 354 -4.06 9.66 -15.08
N LEU A 355 -5.10 9.85 -15.90
CA LEU A 355 -6.45 10.20 -15.43
C LEU A 355 -7.13 9.08 -14.65
N GLU A 356 -6.77 7.82 -14.88
CA GLU A 356 -7.27 6.69 -14.07
C GLU A 356 -6.97 6.89 -12.58
N GLY A 357 -5.81 7.45 -12.23
CA GLY A 357 -5.47 7.78 -10.83
C GLY A 357 -6.35 8.87 -10.23
N VAL A 358 -6.84 9.80 -11.04
CA VAL A 358 -7.80 10.84 -10.62
C VAL A 358 -9.17 10.21 -10.38
N VAL A 359 -9.61 9.37 -11.32
CA VAL A 359 -10.88 8.65 -11.24
C VAL A 359 -10.95 7.76 -10.00
N HIS A 360 -9.83 7.11 -9.63
CA HIS A 360 -9.73 6.33 -8.40
C HIS A 360 -10.14 7.13 -7.16
N TRP A 361 -9.70 8.39 -7.03
CA TRP A 361 -10.10 9.24 -5.91
C TRP A 361 -11.57 9.65 -5.99
N LEU A 362 -12.06 9.99 -7.18
CA LEU A 362 -13.46 10.38 -7.42
C LEU A 362 -14.45 9.25 -7.08
N ASN A 363 -14.05 7.99 -7.22
CA ASN A 363 -14.88 6.82 -6.92
C ASN A 363 -15.36 6.74 -5.46
N ASN A 364 -14.77 7.50 -4.53
CA ASN A 364 -15.24 7.56 -3.14
C ASN A 364 -16.63 8.20 -3.01
N LEU A 365 -16.98 9.15 -3.88
CA LEU A 365 -18.29 9.81 -3.86
C LEU A 365 -19.46 8.85 -4.20
N PRO A 366 -19.47 8.17 -5.36
CA PRO A 366 -20.52 7.20 -5.66
C PRO A 366 -20.50 6.00 -4.70
N ARG A 367 -19.33 5.63 -4.15
CA ARG A 367 -19.26 4.62 -3.07
C ARG A 367 -20.02 5.05 -1.83
N LEU A 368 -19.93 6.32 -1.42
CA LEU A 368 -20.73 6.85 -0.31
C LEU A 368 -22.23 6.80 -0.64
N VAL A 369 -22.62 7.13 -1.87
CA VAL A 369 -24.01 7.02 -2.33
C VAL A 369 -24.51 5.58 -2.20
N LEU A 370 -23.74 4.59 -2.67
CA LEU A 370 -24.10 3.17 -2.53
C LEU A 370 -24.18 2.73 -1.07
N MET A 371 -23.32 3.25 -0.19
CA MET A 371 -23.37 2.96 1.24
C MET A 371 -24.62 3.56 1.91
N LEU A 372 -25.14 4.68 1.42
CA LEU A 372 -26.35 5.32 1.97
C LEU A 372 -27.64 4.76 1.35
N MET A 373 -27.59 4.20 0.14
CA MET A 373 -28.76 3.76 -0.60
C MET A 373 -29.66 2.76 0.17
N PRO A 374 -29.12 1.76 0.91
CA PRO A 374 -29.95 0.80 1.65
C PRO A 374 -30.84 1.44 2.74
N LEU A 375 -30.53 2.67 3.18
CA LEU A 375 -31.36 3.41 4.13
C LEU A 375 -32.72 3.81 3.54
N SER A 376 -32.84 3.90 2.20
CA SER A 376 -34.13 4.21 1.57
C SER A 376 -35.16 3.10 1.79
N TYR A 377 -34.72 1.84 1.94
CA TYR A 377 -35.60 0.69 2.10
C TYR A 377 -36.31 0.73 3.45
N GLY A 378 -35.57 0.74 4.56
CA GLY A 378 -36.15 0.64 5.90
C GLY A 378 -36.62 1.99 6.47
N LEU A 379 -35.93 3.10 6.17
CA LEU A 379 -36.31 4.41 6.73
C LEU A 379 -37.39 5.13 5.91
N LEU A 380 -37.35 4.99 4.58
CA LEU A 380 -38.30 5.67 3.69
C LEU A 380 -39.37 4.73 3.12
N GLY A 381 -39.19 3.41 3.22
CA GLY A 381 -40.06 2.44 2.55
C GLY A 381 -39.95 2.47 1.03
N ILE A 382 -38.89 3.06 0.48
CA ILE A 382 -38.72 3.30 -0.96
C ILE A 382 -37.69 2.33 -1.53
N THR A 383 -38.07 1.67 -2.62
CA THR A 383 -37.27 0.70 -3.36
C THR A 383 -36.67 1.37 -4.62
N PRO A 384 -35.39 1.79 -4.60
CA PRO A 384 -34.75 2.53 -5.70
C PRO A 384 -34.37 1.65 -6.90
N ILE A 385 -34.60 0.34 -6.79
CA ILE A 385 -34.37 -0.62 -7.86
C ILE A 385 -35.50 -1.65 -7.82
N LEU A 386 -36.19 -1.79 -8.95
CA LEU A 386 -37.17 -2.85 -9.16
C LEU A 386 -36.42 -4.09 -9.62
N LEU A 387 -36.45 -5.15 -8.80
CA LEU A 387 -35.65 -6.35 -9.00
C LEU A 387 -36.55 -7.58 -9.01
N ASP A 388 -36.48 -8.35 -10.09
CA ASP A 388 -37.06 -9.69 -10.20
C ASP A 388 -35.98 -10.75 -9.93
N GLN A 389 -36.37 -11.91 -9.40
CA GLN A 389 -35.50 -13.06 -9.15
C GLN A 389 -34.73 -13.47 -10.41
N ARG A 390 -35.36 -13.38 -11.58
CA ARG A 390 -34.71 -13.66 -12.86
C ARG A 390 -33.55 -12.70 -13.14
N ALA A 391 -33.71 -11.41 -12.84
CA ALA A 391 -32.64 -10.41 -13.03
C ALA A 391 -31.43 -10.71 -12.14
N ILE A 392 -31.66 -11.20 -10.91
CA ILE A 392 -30.57 -11.62 -10.01
C ILE A 392 -29.75 -12.74 -10.65
N VAL A 393 -30.41 -13.80 -11.11
CA VAL A 393 -29.75 -15.00 -11.64
C VAL A 393 -29.15 -14.78 -13.03
N GLU A 394 -29.79 -13.98 -13.88
CA GLU A 394 -29.39 -13.83 -15.28
C GLU A 394 -28.51 -12.62 -15.58
N LEU A 395 -28.51 -11.60 -14.71
CA LEU A 395 -27.77 -10.34 -14.92
C LEU A 395 -26.76 -10.09 -13.81
N MET A 396 -27.20 -10.06 -12.55
CA MET A 396 -26.33 -9.69 -11.43
C MET A 396 -25.29 -10.77 -11.13
N LEU A 397 -25.73 -12.03 -10.97
CA LEU A 397 -24.85 -13.13 -10.60
C LEU A 397 -23.76 -13.41 -11.66
N PRO A 398 -24.04 -13.40 -12.98
CA PRO A 398 -23.00 -13.51 -13.99
C PRO A 398 -21.99 -12.36 -13.94
N LEU A 399 -22.45 -11.11 -13.80
CA LEU A 399 -21.55 -9.95 -13.75
C LEU A 399 -20.68 -9.99 -12.49
N TRP A 400 -21.28 -9.96 -11.31
CA TRP A 400 -20.57 -9.90 -10.04
C TRP A 400 -19.78 -11.17 -9.77
N GLY A 401 -20.32 -12.35 -10.12
CA GLY A 401 -19.60 -13.62 -10.04
C GLY A 401 -18.35 -13.61 -10.93
N THR A 402 -18.46 -13.12 -12.18
CA THR A 402 -17.28 -13.00 -13.06
C THR A 402 -16.27 -12.04 -12.47
N VAL A 403 -16.67 -10.86 -11.99
CA VAL A 403 -15.76 -9.88 -11.38
C VAL A 403 -15.05 -10.45 -10.15
N LEU A 404 -15.81 -11.06 -9.22
CA LEU A 404 -15.26 -11.61 -7.97
C LEU A 404 -14.29 -12.77 -8.22
N LEU A 405 -14.61 -13.67 -9.16
CA LEU A 405 -13.73 -14.79 -9.52
C LEU A 405 -12.48 -14.33 -10.27
N SER A 406 -12.59 -13.23 -11.02
CA SER A 406 -11.52 -12.77 -11.92
C SER A 406 -10.55 -11.79 -11.30
N ILE A 407 -10.98 -10.97 -10.32
CA ILE A 407 -10.20 -9.82 -9.86
C ILE A 407 -8.83 -10.24 -9.32
N GLY A 408 -8.79 -11.32 -8.51
CA GLY A 408 -7.54 -11.84 -7.96
C GLY A 408 -6.59 -12.37 -9.02
N TRP A 409 -7.11 -12.95 -10.11
CA TRP A 409 -6.30 -13.41 -11.24
C TRP A 409 -5.78 -12.23 -12.06
N LEU A 410 -6.68 -11.30 -12.44
CA LEU A 410 -6.35 -10.09 -13.19
C LEU A 410 -5.28 -9.27 -12.48
N ASN A 411 -5.40 -9.06 -11.16
CA ASN A 411 -4.47 -8.23 -10.40
C ASN A 411 -3.22 -8.97 -9.91
N ARG A 412 -2.98 -10.22 -10.34
CA ARG A 412 -1.86 -11.08 -9.91
C ARG A 412 -1.78 -11.31 -8.39
N HIS A 413 -2.94 -11.47 -7.76
CA HIS A 413 -3.11 -11.65 -6.31
C HIS A 413 -2.45 -10.52 -5.49
N SER A 414 -2.50 -9.29 -5.99
CA SER A 414 -2.04 -8.09 -5.29
C SER A 414 -3.08 -7.52 -4.33
N ARG A 415 -4.36 -7.88 -4.52
CA ARG A 415 -5.47 -7.53 -3.63
C ARG A 415 -6.54 -8.62 -3.64
N SER A 416 -7.22 -8.75 -2.50
CA SER A 416 -8.40 -9.61 -2.36
C SER A 416 -9.65 -8.93 -2.93
N ALA A 417 -10.71 -9.68 -3.21
CA ALA A 417 -11.92 -9.16 -3.85
C ALA A 417 -12.82 -8.40 -2.86
N LEU A 418 -13.27 -9.09 -1.81
CA LEU A 418 -14.19 -8.63 -0.78
C LEU A 418 -13.46 -8.09 0.45
N LEU A 419 -12.41 -8.77 0.92
CA LEU A 419 -11.73 -8.42 2.17
C LEU A 419 -11.16 -7.00 2.09
N THR A 420 -10.48 -6.67 0.98
CA THR A 420 -9.93 -5.33 0.75
C THR A 420 -11.03 -4.27 0.66
N GLU A 421 -12.15 -4.57 0.01
CA GLU A 421 -13.27 -3.63 -0.12
C GLU A 421 -13.88 -3.30 1.24
N LEU A 422 -14.17 -4.31 2.07
CA LEU A 422 -14.72 -4.11 3.42
C LEU A 422 -13.81 -3.28 4.30
N THR A 423 -12.50 -3.54 4.26
CA THR A 423 -11.53 -2.82 5.11
C THR A 423 -11.27 -1.39 4.62
N SER A 424 -11.55 -1.08 3.36
CA SER A 424 -11.32 0.25 2.77
C SER A 424 -12.41 1.26 3.10
N TRP A 425 -13.56 0.83 3.65
CA TRP A 425 -14.70 1.72 3.92
C TRP A 425 -14.37 2.86 4.88
N VAL A 426 -13.39 2.65 5.78
CA VAL A 426 -12.88 3.66 6.70
C VAL A 426 -12.35 4.92 5.99
N LEU A 427 -11.95 4.80 4.72
CA LEU A 427 -11.45 5.91 3.91
C LEU A 427 -12.56 6.69 3.20
N THR A 428 -13.76 6.13 3.04
CA THR A 428 -14.82 6.68 2.17
C THR A 428 -15.23 8.10 2.60
N VAL A 429 -15.70 8.25 3.84
CA VAL A 429 -16.16 9.55 4.36
C VAL A 429 -15.06 10.62 4.35
N PRO A 430 -13.86 10.41 4.92
CA PRO A 430 -12.82 11.44 4.93
C PRO A 430 -12.30 11.80 3.53
N LEU A 431 -12.29 10.87 2.58
CA LEU A 431 -11.92 11.17 1.21
C LEU A 431 -13.03 11.95 0.49
N VAL A 432 -14.31 11.64 0.69
CA VAL A 432 -15.41 12.45 0.14
C VAL A 432 -15.36 13.88 0.66
N VAL A 433 -15.11 14.08 1.95
CA VAL A 433 -14.90 15.43 2.52
C VAL A 433 -13.77 16.14 1.79
N THR A 434 -12.68 15.44 1.49
CA THR A 434 -11.54 16.00 0.73
C THR A 434 -11.93 16.40 -0.69
N LEU A 435 -12.70 15.57 -1.39
CA LEU A 435 -13.22 15.88 -2.73
C LEU A 435 -14.07 17.16 -2.70
N ILE A 436 -15.01 17.25 -1.76
CA ILE A 436 -15.90 18.41 -1.61
C ILE A 436 -15.08 19.66 -1.27
N SER A 437 -14.17 19.58 -0.31
CA SER A 437 -13.28 20.68 0.07
C SER A 437 -12.44 21.19 -1.10
N HIS A 438 -11.94 20.30 -1.95
CA HIS A 438 -11.16 20.65 -3.14
C HIS A 438 -12.02 21.38 -4.20
N VAL A 439 -13.25 20.93 -4.41
CA VAL A 439 -14.22 21.59 -5.32
C VAL A 439 -14.59 22.99 -4.80
N LEU A 440 -14.78 23.12 -3.48
CA LEU A 440 -15.11 24.39 -2.83
C LEU A 440 -13.91 25.35 -2.68
N GLY A 441 -12.72 24.98 -3.19
CA GLY A 441 -11.53 25.83 -3.13
C GLY A 441 -10.87 25.95 -1.76
N SER A 442 -11.35 25.21 -0.76
CA SER A 442 -10.73 25.15 0.57
C SER A 442 -9.50 24.23 0.54
N SER A 443 -8.32 24.79 0.76
CA SER A 443 -7.09 23.98 0.89
C SER A 443 -6.98 23.45 2.31
N MET A 444 -7.10 22.13 2.49
CA MET A 444 -6.65 21.47 3.72
C MET A 444 -5.12 21.62 3.79
N GLY A 445 -4.63 22.48 4.68
CA GLY A 445 -3.20 22.79 4.80
C GLY A 445 -2.32 21.56 5.02
N PHE A 446 -1.06 21.64 4.57
CA PHE A 446 -0.07 20.59 4.74
C PHE A 446 0.36 20.46 6.22
N ARG A 447 0.19 19.26 6.80
CA ARG A 447 0.76 18.91 8.11
C ARG A 447 1.56 17.62 7.99
N VAL A 448 2.79 17.64 8.50
CA VAL A 448 3.67 16.47 8.52
C VAL A 448 3.06 15.40 9.42
N THR A 449 2.96 14.18 8.91
CA THR A 449 2.51 13.01 9.65
C THR A 449 3.59 12.61 10.66
N PRO A 450 3.30 12.62 11.98
CA PRO A 450 4.24 12.15 13.00
C PRO A 450 4.67 10.70 12.75
N LYS A 451 5.92 10.41 13.08
CA LYS A 451 6.53 9.07 13.05
C LYS A 451 7.16 8.78 14.42
N HIS A 452 7.25 7.51 14.79
CA HIS A 452 7.79 6.91 16.01
C HIS A 452 7.19 7.38 17.34
N ARG A 453 5.85 7.32 17.51
CA ARG A 453 5.18 7.67 18.78
C ARG A 453 4.94 6.45 19.68
N HIS A 454 5.50 6.48 20.88
CA HIS A 454 5.14 5.54 21.95
C HIS A 454 3.70 5.81 22.43
N ARG A 455 2.86 4.77 22.47
CA ARG A 455 1.48 4.85 22.99
C ARG A 455 1.29 3.79 24.08
N SER A 456 1.38 4.23 25.33
CA SER A 456 1.14 3.38 26.49
C SER A 456 -0.32 2.90 26.59
N GLN A 457 -1.26 3.66 26.02
CA GLN A 457 -2.69 3.33 25.99
C GLN A 457 -3.22 3.34 24.55
N GLY A 458 -4.21 2.48 24.28
CA GLY A 458 -4.95 2.50 23.01
C GLY A 458 -5.76 3.79 22.88
N GLY A 459 -6.09 4.16 21.64
CA GLY A 459 -6.79 5.42 21.39
C GLY A 459 -7.67 5.36 20.15
N TRP A 460 -8.81 6.06 20.23
CA TRP A 460 -9.72 6.21 19.10
C TRP A 460 -9.35 7.43 18.26
N ALA A 461 -9.38 7.26 16.94
CA ALA A 461 -9.42 8.39 16.02
C ALA A 461 -10.85 8.95 15.95
N TRP A 462 -11.28 9.71 16.96
CA TRP A 462 -12.69 10.17 17.10
C TRP A 462 -13.23 10.93 15.89
N PHE A 463 -12.41 11.75 15.22
CA PHE A 463 -12.85 12.46 14.00
C PHE A 463 -13.21 11.50 12.84
N LEU A 464 -12.65 10.29 12.82
CA LEU A 464 -13.00 9.23 11.87
C LEU A 464 -14.14 8.36 12.40
N ALA A 465 -14.13 8.07 13.70
CA ALA A 465 -15.10 7.20 14.34
C ALA A 465 -16.50 7.83 14.40
N LEU A 466 -16.62 9.13 14.70
CA LEU A 466 -17.92 9.79 14.89
C LEU A 466 -18.84 9.69 13.66
N PRO A 467 -18.40 10.01 12.43
CA PRO A 467 -19.23 9.79 11.24
C PRO A 467 -19.61 8.32 11.03
N LEU A 468 -18.69 7.39 11.32
CA LEU A 468 -18.94 5.95 11.18
C LEU A 468 -19.89 5.41 12.26
N ILE A 469 -19.89 5.97 13.47
CA ILE A 469 -20.84 5.68 14.54
C ILE A 469 -22.24 6.11 14.08
N LEU A 470 -22.37 7.34 13.59
CA LEU A 470 -23.64 7.84 13.06
C LEU A 470 -24.17 6.93 11.94
N LEU A 471 -23.32 6.60 10.96
CA LEU A 471 -23.69 5.69 9.87
C LEU A 471 -24.06 4.29 10.38
N SER A 472 -23.35 3.77 11.38
CA SER A 472 -23.66 2.45 11.96
C SER A 472 -25.00 2.47 12.69
N LEU A 473 -25.30 3.54 13.43
CA LEU A 473 -26.60 3.73 14.09
C LEU A 473 -27.73 3.82 13.07
N LEU A 474 -27.57 4.61 12.00
CA LEU A 474 -28.56 4.70 10.92
C LEU A 474 -28.81 3.34 10.25
N ASN A 475 -27.75 2.58 9.95
CA ASN A 475 -27.87 1.24 9.36
C ASN A 475 -28.49 0.24 10.34
N LEU A 476 -28.22 0.37 11.64
CA LEU A 476 -28.86 -0.45 12.67
C LEU A 476 -30.36 -0.14 12.77
N THR A 477 -30.75 1.12 12.81
CA THR A 477 -32.17 1.52 12.79
C THR A 477 -32.87 1.02 11.53
N ASN A 478 -32.22 1.14 10.37
CA ASN A 478 -32.72 0.61 9.10
C ASN A 478 -32.93 -0.91 9.16
N LEU A 479 -31.95 -1.66 9.67
CA LEU A 479 -32.03 -3.11 9.82
C LEU A 479 -33.15 -3.53 10.80
N LEU A 480 -33.26 -2.86 11.95
CA LEU A 480 -34.30 -3.14 12.94
C LEU A 480 -35.70 -2.89 12.36
N GLY A 481 -35.89 -1.80 11.61
CA GLY A 481 -37.15 -1.52 10.91
C GLY A 481 -37.52 -2.62 9.91
N LEU A 482 -36.55 -3.09 9.11
CA LEU A 482 -36.77 -4.19 8.16
C LEU A 482 -37.04 -5.53 8.87
N ILE A 483 -36.36 -5.82 9.97
CA ILE A 483 -36.63 -7.03 10.78
C ILE A 483 -38.03 -6.97 11.41
N GLN A 484 -38.45 -5.80 11.89
CA GLN A 484 -39.80 -5.63 12.42
C GLN A 484 -40.85 -5.89 11.34
N GLN A 485 -40.67 -5.37 10.13
CA GLN A 485 -41.55 -5.67 8.99
C GLN A 485 -41.55 -7.15 8.64
N LEU A 486 -40.38 -7.81 8.64
CA LEU A 486 -40.25 -9.25 8.42
C LEU A 486 -41.06 -10.06 9.44
N ILE A 487 -41.02 -9.67 10.72
CA ILE A 487 -41.76 -10.36 11.79
C ILE A 487 -43.27 -10.16 11.63
N LEU A 488 -43.71 -8.96 11.24
CA LEU A 488 -45.13 -8.62 11.13
C LEU A 488 -45.80 -9.20 9.89
N GLN A 489 -45.10 -9.21 8.75
CA GLN A 489 -45.66 -9.56 7.44
C GLN A 489 -45.22 -10.94 6.94
N GLY A 490 -44.13 -11.49 7.49
CA GLY A 490 -43.52 -12.73 6.98
C GLY A 490 -42.60 -12.49 5.78
N TRP A 491 -41.80 -13.49 5.41
CA TRP A 491 -40.76 -13.35 4.37
C TRP A 491 -41.35 -13.07 2.99
N ASP A 492 -42.40 -13.80 2.60
CA ASP A 492 -42.94 -13.76 1.23
C ASP A 492 -43.65 -12.44 0.91
N GLU A 493 -44.22 -11.78 1.92
CA GLU A 493 -44.94 -10.51 1.79
C GLU A 493 -44.01 -9.29 1.69
N LEU A 494 -42.72 -9.42 2.05
CA LEU A 494 -41.75 -8.32 2.00
C LEU A 494 -41.37 -7.89 0.57
N GLY A 495 -41.55 -8.77 -0.41
CA GLY A 495 -41.21 -8.51 -1.81
C GLY A 495 -39.80 -7.87 -1.98
N PRO A 496 -39.67 -6.69 -2.60
CA PRO A 496 -38.37 -6.03 -2.82
C PRO A 496 -37.59 -5.65 -1.55
N LEU A 497 -38.24 -5.59 -0.37
CA LEU A 497 -37.59 -5.25 0.90
C LEU A 497 -36.66 -6.36 1.41
N GLN A 498 -36.81 -7.60 0.91
CA GLN A 498 -35.89 -8.71 1.19
C GLN A 498 -34.44 -8.36 0.80
N LEU A 499 -34.26 -7.64 -0.33
CA LEU A 499 -32.94 -7.18 -0.75
C LEU A 499 -32.39 -6.10 0.20
N GLY A 500 -33.28 -5.28 0.74
CA GLY A 500 -32.96 -4.29 1.77
C GLY A 500 -32.32 -4.93 3.01
N LEU A 501 -32.79 -6.11 3.45
CA LEU A 501 -32.21 -6.85 4.57
C LEU A 501 -30.76 -7.26 4.29
N VAL A 502 -30.49 -7.82 3.11
CA VAL A 502 -29.14 -8.25 2.72
C VAL A 502 -28.18 -7.06 2.73
N TRP A 503 -28.56 -5.95 2.11
CA TRP A 503 -27.73 -4.75 2.07
C TRP A 503 -27.59 -4.08 3.43
N ALA A 504 -28.62 -4.06 4.25
CA ALA A 504 -28.55 -3.51 5.60
C ALA A 504 -27.55 -4.28 6.46
N VAL A 505 -27.54 -5.62 6.37
CA VAL A 505 -26.55 -6.47 7.06
C VAL A 505 -25.13 -6.21 6.53
N LEU A 506 -24.95 -6.17 5.21
CA LEU A 506 -23.63 -5.92 4.60
C LEU A 506 -23.09 -4.54 4.97
N ASN A 507 -23.94 -3.51 4.94
CA ASN A 507 -23.57 -2.15 5.31
C ASN A 507 -23.19 -2.06 6.79
N LEU A 508 -24.01 -2.62 7.68
CA LEU A 508 -23.73 -2.62 9.11
C LEU A 508 -22.41 -3.33 9.40
N LEU A 509 -22.17 -4.48 8.76
CA LEU A 509 -20.89 -5.18 8.88
C LEU A 509 -19.72 -4.31 8.38
N GLY A 510 -19.86 -3.68 7.22
CA GLY A 510 -18.83 -2.81 6.65
C GLY A 510 -18.51 -1.60 7.54
N THR A 511 -19.53 -0.92 8.08
CA THR A 511 -19.31 0.21 8.99
C THR A 511 -18.75 -0.23 10.33
N MET A 512 -19.12 -1.41 10.84
CA MET A 512 -18.51 -1.99 12.05
C MET A 512 -17.03 -2.34 11.85
N VAL A 513 -16.66 -2.91 10.69
CA VAL A 513 -15.26 -3.16 10.31
C VAL A 513 -14.47 -1.84 10.27
N ALA A 514 -15.01 -0.84 9.58
CA ALA A 514 -14.40 0.47 9.47
C ALA A 514 -14.24 1.15 10.84
N LEU A 515 -15.27 1.09 11.69
CA LEU A 515 -15.23 1.63 13.05
C LEU A 515 -14.18 0.91 13.89
N ARG A 516 -14.09 -0.42 13.80
CA ARG A 516 -13.07 -1.18 14.52
C ARG A 516 -11.66 -0.82 14.07
N ALA A 517 -11.46 -0.48 12.80
CA ALA A 517 -10.17 -0.01 12.28
C ALA A 517 -9.77 1.37 12.86
N CYS A 518 -10.73 2.20 13.30
CA CYS A 518 -10.46 3.49 13.95
C CYS A 518 -9.89 3.40 15.37
N TRP A 519 -9.94 2.21 16.00
CA TRP A 519 -9.27 1.97 17.27
C TRP A 519 -7.81 1.57 17.02
N ASP A 520 -6.86 2.41 17.43
CA ASP A 520 -5.44 2.06 17.48
C ASP A 520 -5.11 1.31 18.79
N PRO A 521 -4.63 0.05 18.73
CA PRO A 521 -4.24 -0.69 19.93
C PRO A 521 -3.02 -0.06 20.61
N PRO A 522 -2.83 -0.27 21.92
CA PRO A 522 -1.62 0.19 22.61
C PRO A 522 -0.38 -0.45 21.98
N GLN A 523 0.68 0.35 21.83
CA GLN A 523 1.94 -0.07 21.25
C GLN A 523 3.07 0.28 22.22
N SER A 524 3.51 -0.72 22.97
CA SER A 524 4.61 -0.59 23.96
C SER A 524 5.98 -0.48 23.30
N ASP A 525 6.12 -0.98 22.08
CA ASP A 525 7.37 -0.91 21.32
C ASP A 525 7.10 -0.33 19.91
N PRO A 526 7.65 0.86 19.60
CA PRO A 526 7.47 1.50 18.30
C PRO A 526 8.34 0.87 17.20
N SER A 527 9.21 -0.09 17.53
CA SER A 527 10.09 -0.77 16.57
C SER A 527 9.30 -1.70 15.65
N PRO A 528 9.64 -1.80 14.35
CA PRO A 528 9.02 -2.74 13.44
C PRO A 528 9.45 -4.18 13.79
N TRP A 529 8.46 -5.06 13.98
CA TRP A 529 8.70 -6.48 14.24
C TRP A 529 8.43 -7.33 13.01
N LEU A 530 9.40 -8.20 12.71
CA LEU A 530 9.40 -9.05 11.53
C LEU A 530 9.16 -10.50 11.97
N SER A 531 8.21 -11.17 11.33
CA SER A 531 8.05 -12.62 11.49
C SER A 531 9.08 -13.34 10.63
N LEU A 532 9.77 -14.27 11.26
CA LEU A 532 10.86 -15.04 10.68
C LEU A 532 10.75 -16.47 11.21
N ASP A 533 11.20 -17.45 10.44
CA ASP A 533 11.44 -18.80 10.92
C ASP A 533 12.88 -19.20 10.57
N HIS A 534 13.79 -19.02 11.52
CA HIS A 534 15.22 -19.14 11.28
C HIS A 534 15.93 -19.81 12.44
N ALA A 535 16.83 -20.75 12.14
CA ALA A 535 17.64 -21.41 13.14
C ALA A 535 18.59 -20.41 13.80
N ALA A 536 18.78 -20.55 15.10
CA ALA A 536 19.68 -19.74 15.90
C ALA A 536 20.26 -20.56 17.05
N GLU A 537 21.35 -20.09 17.61
CA GLU A 537 22.03 -20.68 18.75
C GLU A 537 22.14 -19.65 19.86
N LEU A 538 21.71 -20.03 21.05
CA LEU A 538 21.84 -19.24 22.26
C LEU A 538 23.07 -19.73 23.02
N ILE A 539 24.03 -18.83 23.20
CA ILE A 539 25.30 -19.10 23.85
C ILE A 539 25.18 -18.64 25.31
N ASP A 540 25.28 -19.57 26.25
CA ASP A 540 25.23 -19.24 27.68
C ASP A 540 26.56 -18.69 28.21
N ALA A 541 26.58 -18.31 29.50
CA ALA A 541 27.77 -17.78 30.16
C ALA A 541 28.96 -18.76 30.18
N GLY A 542 28.67 -20.06 30.20
CA GLY A 542 29.66 -21.14 30.16
C GLY A 542 30.12 -21.49 28.75
N GLY A 543 29.57 -20.84 27.72
CA GLY A 543 29.89 -21.08 26.31
C GLY A 543 29.12 -22.23 25.67
N HIS A 544 28.17 -22.87 26.37
CA HIS A 544 27.34 -23.91 25.76
C HIS A 544 26.34 -23.29 24.78
N ARG A 545 26.09 -24.02 23.69
CA ARG A 545 25.21 -23.61 22.60
C ARG A 545 23.89 -24.37 22.69
N HIS A 546 22.80 -23.63 22.81
CA HIS A 546 21.45 -24.16 22.88
C HIS A 546 20.73 -23.86 21.57
N PRO A 547 20.38 -24.88 20.76
CA PRO A 547 19.71 -24.67 19.48
C PRO A 547 18.28 -24.17 19.69
N CYS A 548 17.88 -23.18 18.89
CA CYS A 548 16.57 -22.56 18.96
C CYS A 548 16.13 -22.06 17.58
N ARG A 549 14.89 -21.58 17.49
CA ARG A 549 14.35 -20.94 16.29
C ARG A 549 13.85 -19.55 16.60
N ILE A 550 14.30 -18.55 15.83
CA ILE A 550 13.74 -17.21 15.86
C ILE A 550 12.37 -17.27 15.21
N THR A 551 11.33 -16.84 15.93
CA THR A 551 9.95 -16.71 15.42
C THR A 551 9.59 -15.25 15.07
N ALA A 552 10.27 -14.30 15.71
CA ALA A 552 10.19 -12.88 15.37
C ALA A 552 11.42 -12.11 15.85
N ILE A 553 11.74 -11.03 15.16
CA ILE A 553 12.91 -10.20 15.47
C ILE A 553 12.65 -8.72 15.12
N SER A 554 13.27 -7.81 15.87
CA SER A 554 13.24 -6.37 15.67
C SER A 554 14.57 -5.73 16.10
N GLU A 555 14.66 -4.41 16.02
CA GLU A 555 15.76 -3.62 16.57
C GLU A 555 15.78 -3.57 18.09
N SER A 556 14.68 -3.95 18.75
CA SER A 556 14.50 -3.90 20.22
C SER A 556 14.63 -5.27 20.88
N GLY A 557 14.33 -6.35 20.17
CA GLY A 557 14.44 -7.69 20.72
C GLY A 557 14.15 -8.83 19.74
N VAL A 558 13.93 -10.02 20.31
CA VAL A 558 13.75 -11.27 19.57
C VAL A 558 12.83 -12.23 20.35
N GLU A 559 12.03 -13.02 19.63
CA GLU A 559 11.31 -14.16 20.20
C GLU A 559 11.90 -15.46 19.68
N LEU A 560 12.19 -16.37 20.61
CA LEU A 560 12.76 -17.68 20.36
C LEU A 560 11.75 -18.78 20.71
N ALA A 561 11.73 -19.83 19.91
CA ALA A 561 11.06 -21.10 20.19
C ALA A 561 12.09 -22.21 20.36
N PHE A 562 11.86 -23.08 21.35
CA PHE A 562 12.72 -24.20 21.68
C PHE A 562 11.97 -25.53 21.48
N ALA A 563 12.70 -26.57 21.10
CA ALA A 563 12.13 -27.91 20.92
C ALA A 563 11.80 -28.58 22.28
N THR A 564 12.59 -28.28 23.30
CA THR A 564 12.44 -28.77 24.67
C THR A 564 12.35 -27.59 25.64
N ALA A 565 11.86 -27.86 26.86
CA ALA A 565 11.77 -26.84 27.90
C ALA A 565 13.16 -26.27 28.23
N LEU A 566 13.24 -24.93 28.29
CA LEU A 566 14.51 -24.25 28.47
C LEU A 566 15.04 -24.36 29.91
N THR A 567 16.37 -24.49 30.05
CA THR A 567 17.07 -24.17 31.31
C THR A 567 17.03 -22.66 31.61
N PRO A 568 17.20 -22.23 32.87
CA PRO A 568 17.10 -20.80 33.22
C PRO A 568 18.17 -19.98 32.49
N LEU A 569 17.73 -18.96 31.75
CA LEU A 569 18.64 -18.03 31.09
C LEU A 569 19.23 -17.03 32.07
N VAL A 570 20.54 -16.83 32.00
CA VAL A 570 21.26 -15.76 32.69
C VAL A 570 21.49 -14.57 31.75
N ALA A 571 21.55 -13.36 32.32
CA ALA A 571 21.64 -12.09 31.58
C ALA A 571 22.89 -11.96 30.68
N SER A 572 23.91 -12.79 30.88
CA SER A 572 25.14 -12.83 30.06
C SER A 572 25.01 -13.65 28.77
N SER A 573 23.84 -14.23 28.49
CA SER A 573 23.62 -15.04 27.30
C SER A 573 23.71 -14.18 26.03
N LYS A 574 24.22 -14.78 24.94
CA LYS A 574 24.33 -14.14 23.62
C LYS A 574 23.62 -14.96 22.55
N LEU A 575 22.92 -14.29 21.65
CA LEU A 575 22.26 -14.94 20.52
C LEU A 575 23.10 -14.80 19.25
N GLN A 576 23.26 -15.90 18.52
CA GLN A 576 23.89 -15.95 17.21
C GLN A 576 22.99 -16.71 16.23
N TRP A 577 22.76 -16.15 15.04
CA TRP A 577 21.93 -16.78 13.99
C TRP A 577 22.52 -16.66 12.59
N THR A 578 23.54 -15.83 12.41
CA THR A 578 24.22 -15.62 11.13
C THR A 578 25.66 -15.13 11.37
N SER A 579 26.53 -15.27 10.38
CA SER A 579 27.89 -14.72 10.39
C SER A 579 27.93 -13.20 10.19
N ASP A 580 26.89 -12.63 9.56
CA ASP A 580 26.84 -11.20 9.21
C ASP A 580 26.61 -10.29 10.43
N VAL A 581 26.10 -10.86 11.52
CA VAL A 581 25.81 -10.16 12.76
C VAL A 581 26.63 -10.80 13.86
N PRO A 582 27.52 -10.04 14.55
CA PRO A 582 28.24 -10.57 15.70
C PRO A 582 27.25 -11.04 16.79
N PRO A 583 27.61 -12.02 17.63
CA PRO A 583 26.72 -12.47 18.72
C PRO A 583 26.24 -11.30 19.57
N LEU A 584 24.91 -11.19 19.73
CA LEU A 584 24.28 -10.06 20.44
C LEU A 584 23.90 -10.47 21.87
N PRO A 585 24.18 -9.63 22.89
CA PRO A 585 23.73 -9.88 24.25
C PRO A 585 22.20 -9.86 24.33
N VAL A 586 21.61 -10.72 25.15
CA VAL A 586 20.15 -10.81 25.33
C VAL A 586 19.74 -10.76 26.80
N VAL A 587 18.62 -10.11 27.07
CA VAL A 587 18.01 -10.00 28.40
C VAL A 587 16.60 -10.56 28.37
N VAL A 588 16.24 -11.40 29.33
CA VAL A 588 14.93 -12.06 29.37
C VAL A 588 13.82 -11.07 29.75
N LEU A 589 12.81 -10.96 28.89
CA LEU A 589 11.59 -10.19 29.18
C LEU A 589 10.48 -11.10 29.72
N LYS A 590 10.21 -12.21 29.02
CA LYS A 590 9.16 -13.15 29.39
C LYS A 590 9.53 -14.56 28.94
N ALA A 591 9.45 -15.52 29.86
CA ALA A 591 9.67 -16.92 29.57
C ALA A 591 8.35 -17.71 29.66
N GLN A 592 8.12 -18.57 28.68
CA GLN A 592 7.12 -19.63 28.65
C GLN A 592 7.86 -20.96 28.39
N PRO A 593 7.26 -22.13 28.67
CA PRO A 593 7.97 -23.41 28.60
C PRO A 593 8.78 -23.63 27.31
N ASN A 594 8.20 -23.31 26.16
CA ASN A 594 8.82 -23.52 24.84
C ASN A 594 9.03 -22.21 24.05
N ARG A 595 8.79 -21.04 24.67
CA ARG A 595 8.92 -19.74 24.00
C ARG A 595 9.49 -18.69 24.93
N VAL A 596 10.48 -17.94 24.46
CA VAL A 596 11.08 -16.86 25.25
C VAL A 596 11.11 -15.58 24.43
N SER A 597 10.67 -14.50 25.06
CA SER A 597 10.78 -13.13 24.58
C SER A 597 11.98 -12.45 25.24
N LEU A 598 12.88 -11.91 24.43
CA LEU A 598 14.15 -11.32 24.84
C LEU A 598 14.27 -9.88 24.32
N HIS A 599 14.90 -9.00 25.10
CA HIS A 599 15.42 -7.71 24.64
C HIS A 599 16.89 -7.84 24.27
N TRP A 600 17.38 -6.96 23.39
CA TRP A 600 18.83 -6.81 23.23
C TRP A 600 19.42 -6.16 24.48
N GLY A 601 20.58 -6.64 24.92
CA GLY A 601 21.40 -5.95 25.91
C GLY A 601 22.03 -4.67 25.34
N GLU A 602 23.00 -4.10 26.05
CA GLU A 602 23.73 -2.94 25.53
C GLU A 602 24.51 -3.30 24.26
N LEU A 603 24.13 -2.67 23.14
CA LEU A 603 24.77 -2.87 21.84
C LEU A 603 25.78 -1.77 21.58
N ASN A 604 27.01 -2.14 21.20
CA ASN A 604 27.94 -1.18 20.64
C ASN A 604 27.53 -0.76 19.21
N GLN A 605 28.14 0.30 18.69
CA GLN A 605 27.79 0.85 17.37
C GLN A 605 27.94 -0.18 16.23
N ARG A 606 28.98 -1.04 16.29
CA ARG A 606 29.21 -2.08 15.27
C ARG A 606 28.10 -3.14 15.30
N GLN A 607 27.70 -3.59 16.48
CA GLN A 607 26.60 -4.53 16.68
C GLN A 607 25.28 -3.94 16.18
N GLN A 608 24.97 -2.69 16.57
CA GLN A 608 23.74 -2.00 16.17
C GLN A 608 23.67 -1.83 14.64
N HIS A 609 24.75 -1.36 14.02
CA HIS A 609 24.80 -1.19 12.56
C HIS A 609 24.68 -2.53 11.81
N SER A 610 25.32 -3.59 12.31
CA SER A 610 25.24 -4.93 11.71
C SER A 610 23.81 -5.50 11.82
N LEU A 611 23.15 -5.29 12.96
CA LEU A 611 21.75 -5.68 13.16
C LEU A 611 20.82 -4.93 12.19
N ILE A 612 20.92 -3.61 12.11
CA ILE A 612 20.11 -2.78 11.19
C ILE A 612 20.33 -3.22 9.74
N ARG A 613 21.59 -3.39 9.32
CA ARG A 613 21.93 -3.84 7.97
C ARG A 613 21.29 -5.18 7.65
N TRP A 614 21.40 -6.14 8.56
CA TRP A 614 20.85 -7.46 8.36
C TRP A 614 19.32 -7.43 8.31
N LEU A 615 18.68 -6.66 9.19
CA LEU A 615 17.22 -6.52 9.25
C LEU A 615 16.63 -5.89 7.98
N PHE A 616 17.26 -4.85 7.43
CA PHE A 616 16.62 -3.96 6.46
C PHE A 616 17.35 -3.75 5.13
N CYS A 617 18.64 -4.08 5.05
CA CYS A 617 19.46 -3.74 3.87
C CYS A 617 19.90 -4.96 3.05
N CYS A 618 19.78 -6.19 3.55
CA CYS A 618 20.14 -7.38 2.77
C CYS A 618 19.27 -7.53 1.51
N ASP A 619 19.84 -8.09 0.45
CA ASP A 619 19.10 -8.27 -0.80
C ASP A 619 18.02 -9.35 -0.67
N GLY A 620 16.86 -9.11 -1.29
CA GLY A 620 15.79 -10.11 -1.37
C GLY A 620 15.04 -10.37 -0.05
N ILE A 621 15.24 -9.55 0.99
CA ILE A 621 14.57 -9.68 2.29
C ILE A 621 13.08 -9.37 2.27
N TRP A 622 12.63 -8.54 1.31
CA TRP A 622 11.23 -8.09 1.22
C TRP A 622 10.42 -9.07 0.38
N PRO A 623 9.54 -9.90 0.99
CA PRO A 623 8.81 -10.88 0.23
C PRO A 623 7.72 -10.24 -0.63
N GLU A 624 7.45 -10.85 -1.78
CA GLU A 624 6.19 -10.67 -2.48
C GLU A 624 5.13 -11.52 -1.77
N ARG A 625 4.27 -10.86 -0.98
CA ARG A 625 3.21 -11.53 -0.22
C ARG A 625 2.03 -11.85 -1.13
N ARG A 626 1.38 -12.98 -0.89
CA ARG A 626 0.08 -13.30 -1.47
C ARG A 626 -0.96 -13.34 -0.36
N PRO A 627 -2.17 -12.79 -0.57
CA PRO A 627 -3.24 -12.96 0.39
C PRO A 627 -3.52 -14.45 0.53
N ARG A 628 -3.70 -14.92 1.78
CA ARG A 628 -4.22 -16.27 2.03
C ARG A 628 -5.63 -16.40 1.47
N ARG A 629 -6.21 -17.60 1.49
CA ARG A 629 -7.58 -17.86 1.03
C ARG A 629 -8.55 -16.82 1.61
N GLU A 630 -9.20 -16.07 0.73
CA GLU A 630 -10.03 -14.91 1.10
C GLU A 630 -11.16 -15.26 2.08
N VAL A 631 -11.82 -16.39 1.86
CA VAL A 631 -12.88 -16.91 2.75
C VAL A 631 -12.38 -17.06 4.18
N LEU A 632 -11.17 -17.60 4.37
CA LEU A 632 -10.58 -17.74 5.71
C LEU A 632 -10.25 -16.37 6.31
N GLY A 633 -9.82 -15.40 5.49
CA GLY A 633 -9.61 -14.02 5.92
C GLY A 633 -10.89 -13.34 6.41
N LEU A 634 -12.00 -13.53 5.68
CA LEU A 634 -13.32 -13.03 6.07
C LEU A 634 -13.82 -13.70 7.36
N LEU A 635 -13.69 -15.02 7.49
CA LEU A 635 -14.04 -15.74 8.72
C LEU A 635 -13.20 -15.27 9.91
N MET A 636 -11.90 -15.01 9.69
CA MET A 636 -11.03 -14.47 10.74
C MET A 636 -11.39 -13.04 11.13
N LEU A 637 -11.80 -12.20 10.17
CA LEU A 637 -12.31 -10.87 10.43
C LEU A 637 -13.59 -10.93 11.28
N LEU A 638 -14.57 -11.74 10.87
CA LEU A 638 -15.83 -11.95 11.59
C LEU A 638 -15.58 -12.48 13.01
N LYS A 639 -14.74 -13.52 13.14
CA LYS A 639 -14.35 -14.07 14.45
C LYS A 639 -13.82 -12.99 15.39
N ARG A 640 -12.98 -12.08 14.90
CA ARG A 640 -12.36 -11.02 15.72
C ARG A 640 -13.29 -9.87 16.04
N LEU A 641 -14.27 -9.59 15.18
CA LEU A 641 -15.31 -8.61 15.46
C LEU A 641 -16.27 -9.12 16.54
N LEU A 642 -16.66 -10.40 16.48
CA LEU A 642 -17.66 -10.98 17.37
C LEU A 642 -17.08 -11.48 18.71
N LEU A 643 -15.94 -12.17 18.69
CA LEU A 643 -15.37 -12.85 19.87
C LEU A 643 -14.17 -12.11 20.47
N GLY A 644 -13.80 -10.95 19.91
CA GLY A 644 -12.60 -10.22 20.30
C GLY A 644 -11.29 -10.82 19.75
N GLY A 645 -10.19 -10.08 19.94
CA GLY A 645 -8.86 -10.51 19.52
C GLY A 645 -8.22 -11.48 20.50
N SER A 646 -7.27 -12.30 20.03
CA SER A 646 -6.40 -13.10 20.93
C SER A 646 -5.64 -12.19 21.89
N THR A 647 -5.33 -12.71 23.09
CA THR A 647 -4.48 -12.02 24.06
C THR A 647 -3.15 -11.63 23.39
N PRO A 648 -2.72 -10.35 23.48
CA PRO A 648 -1.48 -9.93 22.86
C PRO A 648 -0.27 -10.64 23.48
N GLY A 649 0.73 -10.96 22.64
CA GLY A 649 2.02 -11.46 23.12
C GLY A 649 2.79 -10.39 23.93
N ALA A 650 3.96 -10.75 24.47
CA ALA A 650 4.73 -9.90 25.41
C ALA A 650 4.99 -8.46 24.93
N PHE A 651 5.10 -8.27 23.61
CA PHE A 651 5.37 -6.97 22.96
C PHE A 651 4.14 -6.28 22.35
N ASN A 652 2.96 -6.92 22.40
CA ASN A 652 1.75 -6.46 21.72
C ASN A 652 2.01 -5.93 20.28
N ARG A 653 2.75 -6.73 19.51
CA ARG A 653 3.37 -6.35 18.24
C ARG A 653 2.52 -6.74 17.03
N SER A 654 2.68 -5.97 15.96
CA SER A 654 2.27 -6.35 14.60
C SER A 654 3.43 -7.07 13.92
N LEU A 655 3.15 -8.17 13.22
CA LEU A 655 4.18 -8.97 12.56
C LEU A 655 4.04 -8.91 11.05
N VAL A 656 5.04 -8.36 10.38
CA VAL A 656 5.15 -8.42 8.91
C VAL A 656 6.05 -9.59 8.54
N PRO A 657 5.65 -10.47 7.61
CA PRO A 657 6.51 -11.53 7.11
C PRO A 657 7.80 -10.97 6.50
N ARG A 658 8.93 -11.58 6.84
CA ARG A 658 10.23 -11.35 6.22
C ARG A 658 10.73 -12.62 5.57
N ARG A 659 11.37 -12.50 4.39
CA ARG A 659 12.11 -13.62 3.79
C ARG A 659 13.50 -13.67 4.42
N PRO A 660 13.99 -14.83 4.88
CA PRO A 660 15.42 -14.95 5.18
C PRO A 660 16.21 -14.61 3.91
N GLY A 661 17.17 -13.69 4.02
CA GLY A 661 18.06 -13.37 2.90
C GLY A 661 18.78 -14.64 2.46
N ILE A 662 18.82 -14.91 1.15
CA ILE A 662 19.55 -16.06 0.61
C ILE A 662 21.04 -15.79 0.84
N GLN A 663 21.63 -16.42 1.87
CA GLN A 663 23.08 -16.47 2.04
C GLN A 663 23.60 -17.75 1.37
N GLY A 664 24.42 -17.60 0.34
CA GLY A 664 25.28 -18.66 -0.18
C GLY A 664 24.65 -19.57 -1.23
N SER A 665 25.27 -19.61 -2.40
CA SER A 665 25.09 -20.64 -3.42
C SER A 665 25.22 -22.05 -2.85
N THR A 666 24.13 -22.81 -2.83
CA THR A 666 24.18 -24.25 -3.07
C THR A 666 23.14 -24.59 -4.14
N SER A 667 23.67 -25.21 -5.18
CA SER A 667 23.03 -25.65 -6.43
C SER A 667 21.87 -26.64 -6.25
N GLY A 668 20.88 -26.56 -7.17
CA GLY A 668 19.93 -27.63 -7.54
C GLY A 668 18.55 -27.50 -6.89
N GLN A 669 17.57 -26.83 -7.53
CA GLN A 669 16.52 -27.39 -8.42
C GLN A 669 15.50 -28.33 -7.74
N PRO A 670 14.23 -28.35 -8.21
CA PRO A 670 13.26 -27.27 -8.40
C PRO A 670 12.16 -27.28 -7.33
#